data_AF-A0A7R9F4S4-F1
#
_entry.id   AF-A0A7R9F4S4-F1
#
_cell.length_a   1.000
_cell.length_b   1.000
_cell.length_c   1.000
_cell.angle_alpha   90.00
_cell.angle_beta   90.00
_cell.angle_gamma   90.00
#
_symmetry.space_group_name_H-M   'P 1'
#
loop_
_entity.id
_entity.type
_entity.pdbx_description
1 polymer ?
#
loop_
_entity_poly.entity_id
_entity_poly.type
_entity_poly.pdbx_seq_one_letter_code
_entity_poly.pdbx_strand_id
1 'polypeptide(L)'
;MFSICDIVLNHTANESAWLKEHPECTYNLINCPYLRPAYLLDAVLHQLTVEVAEGKWEFSGIPVEVNSEDHLTAIRSALFGDFIPKAKIPELFCVDSGHLVSEFCSQARNRVPPVAGSAPEEGVLAIIPDPLCRRLKATVDMDLALRLYNVYRSDCFDEDTRLRRCSEEFKLCLEKLNKEILDKIQDHLQAAVENSIAGIRYFRVQSDGPRVKQVSLKNPLVPRYFTEPDMVSDIAQRDHLMYTPEACLVMAHNGWVMSDDPLRNFAASDSNVYLRRELIAWGDSVKLRYGNKPEDCPFLWQHMLEYVEQTARTFDGIRLDNCHSTPMVVAEYLLDAARRIRPDLYVAAELFTNSDQKDNIFVNRLGITSLIREAMSAWDSHEEGRLVYRYGGEPVGAFFQPALRPLVPSVAHALFLDLTHDNPSPVDKRSVFDLLPSAALVAMACCATGSNRGYDELVPHHIHVVDETRYYTEWADEPGTPLTVGYHSGIISAKRALNNLHFMLGASGYNQVFVDQVDADIVAVTRHCPGTHQSVILVAYTAFTHPDPDYRRDYVKPLRVEGTVDEVILEATLKHRSGPRYSRPDGFQKNGVVINGLEDYVLELREHLKLSESRTLSSGESGDSNLTQLDWTDFQPGSIVAIRVSLHDKVKPALSLLGELVSGFTHRVVPSHEELREVISRLDLSDLNRALYRCAEEEREEGQGAGVYDIPDFGPTVYCGLQGEHSIQPLSLSLSLRESWFMSLLSNIRPSNDLGHPMCNNLRQGNWMIDYVWQRLKRNSGTAELGGWLEKNLLAVTSVPRYLVPSYFDLVITGAYCLLLDQAWSLMSSFVHEGSSFNRNLALGSVQCGGVVHSAPLPSFSPALAPPVPPVHVTSSEEQIPACVTLSAGLPHFSTGYMRNWGRDTFISLRGLFILTGRYQEARYHILGYAGCLRHGLIPNLLDGGRKSRFNCRDAVWWWLYCIQSYVEEVPEGSAILQDKVSRIFPQDDSPPQPPGTVDQPLADVIQEALSVHFQGLCFRERNAGREIDAHMTDRGFNNQIGVHPDTGSAHFNVIVCANYVSHAGFAGFVFGGNTYNCGTWMDKMGSSEKAGLRGKPATPRDGSAVELVGLCKRSLKWLATLHEEGRFPHGSVTRGKRDGEA
;
A
#
# COMPACT_ATOMS: atom_id res chain seq x y z
N MET A 1 -36.08 -8.38 -11.42
CA MET A 1 -35.41 -9.18 -10.38
C MET A 1 -34.32 -9.95 -11.11
N PHE A 2 -33.07 -9.80 -10.68
CA PHE A 2 -31.97 -10.60 -11.22
C PHE A 2 -31.92 -11.94 -10.48
N SER A 3 -31.45 -12.98 -11.16
CA SER A 3 -31.30 -14.31 -10.55
C SER A 3 -29.85 -14.78 -10.61
N ILE A 4 -29.41 -15.41 -9.53
CA ILE A 4 -28.10 -16.06 -9.42
C ILE A 4 -28.31 -17.54 -9.10
N CYS A 5 -27.42 -18.40 -9.58
CA CYS A 5 -27.46 -19.83 -9.31
C CYS A 5 -26.11 -20.31 -8.79
N ASP A 6 -26.14 -21.22 -7.82
CA ASP A 6 -24.93 -21.92 -7.41
C ASP A 6 -24.38 -22.79 -8.54
N ILE A 7 -23.06 -22.76 -8.70
CA ILE A 7 -22.34 -23.79 -9.44
C ILE A 7 -21.44 -24.60 -8.52
N VAL A 8 -21.51 -25.91 -8.68
CA VAL A 8 -20.70 -26.86 -7.92
C VAL A 8 -19.71 -27.50 -8.89
N LEU A 9 -18.43 -27.14 -8.74
CA LEU A 9 -17.37 -27.64 -9.61
C LEU A 9 -16.52 -28.72 -8.94
N ASN A 10 -16.60 -28.88 -7.63
CA ASN A 10 -15.69 -29.71 -6.85
C ASN A 10 -16.09 -31.18 -6.74
N HIS A 11 -17.39 -31.46 -6.82
CA HIS A 11 -17.96 -32.75 -6.52
C HIS A 11 -19.28 -32.99 -7.26
N THR A 12 -19.73 -34.24 -7.25
CA THR A 12 -21.06 -34.66 -7.70
C THR A 12 -21.62 -35.69 -6.71
N ALA A 13 -22.94 -35.90 -6.73
CA ALA A 13 -23.59 -36.93 -5.91
C ALA A 13 -23.00 -38.33 -6.20
N ASN A 14 -22.72 -39.11 -5.16
CA ASN A 14 -22.02 -40.39 -5.25
C ASN A 14 -22.81 -41.48 -6.02
N GLU A 15 -24.11 -41.29 -6.18
CA GLU A 15 -25.06 -42.15 -6.86
C GLU A 15 -25.30 -41.78 -8.34
N SER A 16 -24.62 -40.74 -8.83
CA SER A 16 -24.78 -40.25 -10.20
C SER A 16 -24.52 -41.35 -11.22
N ALA A 17 -25.50 -41.65 -12.08
CA ALA A 17 -25.44 -42.79 -12.99
C ALA A 17 -24.23 -42.75 -13.94
N TRP A 18 -23.86 -41.56 -14.41
CA TRP A 18 -22.73 -41.35 -15.33
C TRP A 18 -21.37 -41.70 -14.71
N LEU A 19 -21.25 -41.74 -13.38
CA LEU A 19 -20.01 -42.16 -12.70
C LEU A 19 -19.67 -43.63 -12.94
N LYS A 20 -20.68 -44.47 -13.21
CA LYS A 20 -20.45 -45.88 -13.57
C LYS A 20 -19.87 -46.03 -14.97
N GLU A 21 -20.25 -45.13 -15.87
CA GLU A 21 -19.77 -45.09 -17.26
C GLU A 21 -18.41 -44.38 -17.35
N HIS A 22 -18.20 -43.37 -16.51
CA HIS A 22 -17.02 -42.50 -16.50
C HIS A 22 -16.33 -42.44 -15.11
N PRO A 23 -15.88 -43.58 -14.55
CA PRO A 23 -15.25 -43.60 -13.23
C PRO A 23 -13.91 -42.85 -13.19
N GLU A 24 -13.28 -42.57 -14.34
CA GLU A 24 -12.05 -41.77 -14.44
C GLU A 24 -12.21 -40.31 -13.99
N CYS A 25 -13.45 -39.83 -13.89
CA CYS A 25 -13.80 -38.47 -13.48
C CYS A 25 -13.70 -38.24 -11.97
N THR A 26 -13.45 -39.27 -11.18
CA THR A 26 -13.26 -39.16 -9.72
C THR A 26 -11.85 -39.60 -9.32
N TYR A 27 -11.45 -39.28 -8.10
CA TYR A 27 -10.25 -39.86 -7.49
C TYR A 27 -10.57 -41.29 -7.07
N ASN A 28 -10.00 -42.28 -7.75
CA ASN A 28 -10.26 -43.70 -7.51
C ASN A 28 -8.95 -44.51 -7.38
N LEU A 29 -9.06 -45.79 -7.01
CA LEU A 29 -7.87 -46.61 -6.71
C LEU A 29 -7.10 -47.11 -7.95
N ILE A 30 -7.60 -46.84 -9.16
CA ILE A 30 -6.92 -47.13 -10.43
C ILE A 30 -6.13 -45.90 -10.91
N ASN A 31 -6.77 -44.73 -10.99
CA ASN A 31 -6.13 -43.50 -11.46
C ASN A 31 -5.33 -42.78 -10.36
N CYS A 32 -5.59 -43.09 -9.09
CA CYS A 32 -4.90 -42.55 -7.91
C CYS A 32 -4.47 -43.67 -6.93
N PRO A 33 -3.54 -44.57 -7.30
CA PRO A 33 -3.14 -45.71 -6.45
C PRO A 33 -2.58 -45.31 -5.08
N TYR A 34 -2.04 -44.09 -4.95
CA TYR A 34 -1.56 -43.53 -3.69
C TYR A 34 -2.65 -43.37 -2.61
N LEU A 35 -3.93 -43.48 -2.96
CA LEU A 35 -5.05 -43.48 -2.01
C LEU A 35 -5.35 -44.85 -1.39
N ARG A 36 -4.75 -45.94 -1.90
CA ARG A 36 -4.94 -47.31 -1.38
C ARG A 36 -4.68 -47.44 0.13
N PRO A 37 -3.58 -46.89 0.70
CA PRO A 37 -3.35 -46.90 2.14
C PRO A 37 -4.49 -46.24 2.94
N ALA A 38 -5.05 -45.14 2.43
CA ALA A 38 -6.13 -44.42 3.09
C ALA A 38 -7.47 -45.16 2.99
N TYR A 39 -7.77 -45.80 1.86
CA TYR A 39 -8.94 -46.66 1.70
C TYR A 39 -8.88 -47.86 2.66
N LEU A 40 -7.72 -48.49 2.80
CA LEU A 40 -7.55 -49.59 3.75
C LEU A 40 -7.73 -49.14 5.20
N LEU A 41 -7.29 -47.93 5.55
CA LEU A 41 -7.56 -47.33 6.87
C LEU A 41 -9.06 -47.04 7.07
N ASP A 42 -9.74 -46.49 6.06
CA ASP A 42 -11.19 -46.25 6.10
C ASP A 42 -11.98 -47.55 6.30
N ALA A 43 -11.55 -48.64 5.64
CA ALA A 43 -12.08 -49.98 5.84
C ALA A 43 -11.93 -50.48 7.30
N VAL A 44 -10.77 -50.24 7.91
CA VAL A 44 -10.51 -50.60 9.33
C VAL A 44 -11.44 -49.84 10.27
N LEU A 45 -11.61 -48.54 10.05
CA LEU A 45 -12.50 -47.68 10.86
C LEU A 45 -13.97 -48.08 10.70
N HIS A 46 -14.36 -48.47 9.48
CA HIS A 46 -15.69 -49.01 9.23
C HIS A 46 -15.90 -50.35 9.92
N GLN A 47 -14.93 -51.26 9.88
CA GLN A 47 -15.00 -52.54 10.60
C GLN A 47 -15.21 -52.33 12.11
N LEU A 48 -14.46 -51.40 12.73
CA LEU A 48 -14.67 -51.03 14.11
C LEU A 48 -16.11 -50.51 14.35
N THR A 49 -16.63 -49.67 13.46
CA THR A 49 -18.01 -49.17 13.56
C THR A 49 -19.03 -50.30 13.57
N VAL A 50 -18.88 -51.27 12.66
CA VAL A 50 -19.77 -52.44 12.57
C VAL A 50 -19.72 -53.26 13.86
N GLU A 51 -18.51 -53.57 14.34
CA GLU A 51 -18.35 -54.40 15.54
C GLU A 51 -18.84 -53.70 16.82
N VAL A 52 -18.68 -52.38 16.92
CA VAL A 52 -19.25 -51.58 18.02
C VAL A 52 -20.77 -51.54 17.95
N ALA A 53 -21.36 -51.37 16.75
CA ALA A 53 -22.81 -51.40 16.57
C ALA A 53 -23.42 -52.77 16.92
N GLU A 54 -22.66 -53.86 16.74
CA GLU A 54 -23.04 -55.23 17.13
C GLU A 54 -22.81 -55.53 18.63
N GLY A 55 -22.24 -54.59 19.41
CA GLY A 55 -21.98 -54.76 20.84
C GLY A 55 -20.78 -55.64 21.19
N LYS A 56 -19.92 -56.00 20.23
CA LYS A 56 -18.79 -56.92 20.44
C LYS A 56 -17.73 -56.39 21.41
N TRP A 57 -17.67 -55.07 21.60
CA TRP A 57 -16.63 -54.38 22.38
C TRP A 57 -17.12 -53.84 23.74
N GLU A 58 -18.34 -54.16 24.17
CA GLU A 58 -18.90 -53.70 25.45
C GLU A 58 -18.00 -54.07 26.64
N PHE A 59 -17.52 -55.32 26.69
CA PHE A 59 -16.62 -55.80 27.75
C PHE A 59 -15.21 -55.19 27.69
N SER A 60 -14.87 -54.52 26.60
CA SER A 60 -13.62 -53.77 26.41
C SER A 60 -13.80 -52.27 26.65
N GLY A 61 -14.97 -51.83 27.15
CA GLY A 61 -15.25 -50.44 27.49
C GLY A 61 -15.77 -49.59 26.33
N ILE A 62 -16.20 -50.21 25.22
CA ILE A 62 -16.77 -49.50 24.06
C ILE A 62 -18.22 -49.97 23.86
N PRO A 63 -19.22 -49.28 24.45
CA PRO A 63 -20.62 -49.62 24.27
C PRO A 63 -21.18 -49.17 22.92
N VAL A 64 -22.36 -49.68 22.57
CA VAL A 64 -23.14 -49.25 21.38
C VAL A 64 -23.50 -47.76 21.44
N GLU A 65 -23.58 -47.19 22.64
CA GLU A 65 -23.78 -45.75 22.86
C GLU A 65 -22.49 -45.07 23.37
N VAL A 66 -21.78 -44.39 22.48
CA VAL A 66 -20.57 -43.65 22.83
C VAL A 66 -20.94 -42.24 23.30
N ASN A 67 -20.60 -41.88 24.55
CA ASN A 67 -21.01 -40.60 25.13
C ASN A 67 -20.07 -40.06 26.25
N SER A 68 -18.89 -40.65 26.45
CA SER A 68 -17.93 -40.28 27.50
C SER A 68 -16.48 -40.29 26.97
N GLU A 69 -15.57 -39.57 27.63
CA GLU A 69 -14.14 -39.57 27.30
C GLU A 69 -13.47 -40.94 27.58
N ASP A 70 -14.00 -41.71 28.52
CA ASP A 70 -13.51 -43.07 28.79
C ASP A 70 -13.76 -43.99 27.58
N HIS A 71 -14.92 -43.88 26.92
CA HIS A 71 -15.20 -44.63 25.69
C HIS A 71 -14.23 -44.22 24.57
N LEU A 72 -13.88 -42.94 24.44
CA LEU A 72 -12.90 -42.47 23.45
C LEU A 72 -11.50 -43.05 23.71
N THR A 73 -11.12 -43.18 24.98
CA THR A 73 -9.84 -43.76 25.38
C THR A 73 -9.79 -45.26 25.08
N ALA A 74 -10.89 -45.98 25.30
CA ALA A 74 -11.03 -47.38 24.93
C ALA A 74 -10.96 -47.56 23.40
N ILE A 75 -11.67 -46.73 22.62
CA ILE A 75 -11.62 -46.72 21.15
C ILE A 75 -10.20 -46.48 20.64
N ARG A 76 -9.50 -45.47 21.19
CA ARG A 76 -8.10 -45.19 20.83
C ARG A 76 -7.21 -46.42 21.07
N SER A 77 -7.38 -47.08 22.21
CA SER A 77 -6.61 -48.27 22.57
C SER A 77 -6.90 -49.45 21.64
N ALA A 78 -8.17 -49.67 21.27
CA ALA A 78 -8.56 -50.70 20.31
C ALA A 78 -7.99 -50.45 18.91
N LEU A 79 -7.99 -49.19 18.46
CA LEU A 79 -7.43 -48.81 17.16
C LEU A 79 -5.94 -49.15 17.04
N PHE A 80 -5.13 -48.75 18.02
CA PHE A 80 -3.69 -49.04 18.01
C PHE A 80 -3.36 -50.50 18.32
N GLY A 81 -4.10 -51.13 19.24
CA GLY A 81 -3.78 -52.46 19.74
C GLY A 81 -4.25 -53.61 18.85
N ASP A 82 -5.40 -53.47 18.18
CA ASP A 82 -6.04 -54.58 17.49
C ASP A 82 -6.40 -54.30 16.03
N PHE A 83 -6.95 -53.12 15.70
CA PHE A 83 -7.50 -52.86 14.38
C PHE A 83 -6.45 -52.43 13.33
N ILE A 84 -5.66 -51.39 13.60
CA ILE A 84 -4.66 -50.87 12.65
C ILE A 84 -3.56 -51.92 12.34
N PRO A 85 -3.02 -52.67 13.32
CA PRO A 85 -2.00 -53.68 13.04
C PRO A 85 -2.45 -54.77 12.05
N LYS A 86 -3.75 -55.12 12.02
CA LYS A 86 -4.30 -56.14 11.10
C LYS A 86 -4.21 -55.72 9.63
N ALA A 87 -4.30 -54.42 9.34
CA ALA A 87 -4.23 -53.89 7.97
C ALA A 87 -2.79 -53.81 7.41
N LYS A 88 -1.78 -53.85 8.29
CA LYS A 88 -0.36 -53.83 7.92
C LYS A 88 -0.01 -52.73 6.90
N ILE A 89 -0.58 -51.54 7.08
CA ILE A 89 -0.42 -50.39 6.15
C ILE A 89 1.06 -50.06 5.87
N PRO A 90 1.99 -50.11 6.84
CA PRO A 90 3.40 -49.79 6.56
C PRO A 90 4.06 -50.69 5.51
N GLU A 91 3.58 -51.93 5.32
CA GLU A 91 4.11 -52.82 4.28
C GLU A 91 3.91 -52.25 2.87
N LEU A 92 2.92 -51.38 2.65
CA LEU A 92 2.66 -50.73 1.35
C LEU A 92 3.75 -49.72 0.94
N PHE A 93 4.61 -49.33 1.88
CA PHE A 93 5.68 -48.33 1.69
C PHE A 93 7.09 -48.92 1.84
N CYS A 94 7.22 -50.09 2.45
CA CYS A 94 8.51 -50.71 2.76
C CYS A 94 9.05 -51.53 1.59
N VAL A 95 10.37 -51.76 1.60
CA VAL A 95 11.04 -52.69 0.67
C VAL A 95 11.09 -54.10 1.26
N ASP A 96 11.10 -55.12 0.41
CA ASP A 96 11.48 -56.49 0.80
C ASP A 96 13.01 -56.57 0.90
N SER A 97 13.54 -56.43 2.11
CA SER A 97 14.99 -56.47 2.35
C SER A 97 15.61 -57.81 1.97
N GLY A 98 14.91 -58.93 2.17
CA GLY A 98 15.39 -60.26 1.83
C GLY A 98 15.55 -60.44 0.31
N HIS A 99 14.52 -60.02 -0.44
CA HIS A 99 14.54 -60.05 -1.90
C HIS A 99 15.66 -59.16 -2.48
N LEU A 100 15.73 -57.89 -2.04
CA LEU A 100 16.71 -56.95 -2.57
C LEU A 100 18.16 -57.33 -2.22
N VAL A 101 18.41 -57.90 -1.03
CA VAL A 101 19.74 -58.38 -0.64
C VAL A 101 20.14 -59.60 -1.49
N SER A 102 19.19 -60.49 -1.80
CA SER A 102 19.44 -61.61 -2.71
C SER A 102 19.79 -61.12 -4.12
N GLU A 103 19.04 -60.13 -4.62
CA GLU A 103 19.30 -59.50 -5.91
C GLU A 103 20.67 -58.80 -5.94
N PHE A 104 20.97 -57.99 -4.91
CA PHE A 104 22.26 -57.33 -4.73
C PHE A 104 23.42 -58.34 -4.72
N CYS A 105 23.31 -59.42 -3.94
CA CYS A 105 24.34 -60.45 -3.84
C CYS A 105 24.59 -61.15 -5.19
N SER A 106 23.51 -61.43 -5.94
CA SER A 106 23.58 -62.02 -7.28
C SER A 106 24.27 -61.09 -8.29
N GLN A 107 23.98 -59.79 -8.25
CA GLN A 107 24.61 -58.80 -9.14
C GLN A 107 26.06 -58.48 -8.73
N ALA A 108 26.33 -58.37 -7.43
CA ALA A 108 27.66 -58.09 -6.89
C ALA A 108 28.69 -59.18 -7.22
N ARG A 109 28.26 -60.45 -7.33
CA ARG A 109 29.10 -61.58 -7.79
C ARG A 109 29.64 -61.40 -9.21
N ASN A 110 28.88 -60.69 -10.05
CA ASN A 110 29.17 -60.57 -11.48
C ASN A 110 29.70 -59.17 -11.87
N ARG A 111 29.91 -58.29 -10.89
CA ARG A 111 30.40 -56.91 -11.10
C ARG A 111 31.62 -56.62 -10.25
N VAL A 112 32.66 -56.07 -10.88
CA VAL A 112 33.90 -55.68 -10.20
C VAL A 112 33.60 -54.51 -9.25
N PRO A 113 34.05 -54.58 -7.97
CA PRO A 113 33.94 -53.45 -7.04
C PRO A 113 34.60 -52.17 -7.60
N PRO A 114 34.08 -50.97 -7.29
CA PRO A 114 34.73 -49.72 -7.67
C PRO A 114 36.17 -49.62 -7.12
N VAL A 115 37.09 -49.05 -7.90
CA VAL A 115 38.52 -48.96 -7.53
C VAL A 115 38.71 -48.03 -6.32
N ALA A 116 39.38 -48.54 -5.28
CA ALA A 116 39.72 -47.79 -4.08
C ALA A 116 40.57 -46.56 -4.42
N GLY A 117 40.05 -45.35 -4.16
CA GLY A 117 40.73 -44.08 -4.41
C GLY A 117 40.15 -43.21 -5.53
N SER A 118 39.09 -43.65 -6.23
CA SER A 118 38.22 -42.75 -7.00
C SER A 118 37.39 -41.90 -6.03
N ALA A 119 37.22 -40.59 -6.30
CA ALA A 119 36.53 -39.66 -5.40
C ALA A 119 35.16 -40.22 -4.96
N PRO A 120 34.73 -40.03 -3.70
CA PRO A 120 33.40 -40.46 -3.28
C PRO A 120 32.37 -39.68 -4.10
N GLU A 121 31.71 -40.34 -5.05
CA GLU A 121 30.53 -39.76 -5.68
C GLU A 121 29.45 -39.61 -4.60
N GLU A 122 28.95 -38.38 -4.44
CA GLU A 122 27.88 -38.05 -3.50
C GLU A 122 26.57 -38.71 -3.95
N GLY A 123 26.00 -39.58 -3.10
CA GLY A 123 24.69 -40.18 -3.33
C GLY A 123 24.16 -40.86 -2.08
N VAL A 124 22.96 -40.47 -1.63
CA VAL A 124 22.27 -41.10 -0.50
C VAL A 124 21.24 -42.07 -1.06
N LEU A 125 21.37 -43.36 -0.72
CA LEU A 125 20.38 -44.37 -1.11
C LEU A 125 19.04 -44.06 -0.40
N ALA A 126 17.95 -44.01 -1.18
CA ALA A 126 16.61 -43.76 -0.68
C ALA A 126 15.62 -44.80 -1.21
N ILE A 127 14.53 -45.01 -0.47
CA ILE A 127 13.42 -45.86 -0.92
C ILE A 127 12.68 -45.16 -2.05
N ILE A 128 12.50 -45.89 -3.16
CA ILE A 128 11.66 -45.53 -4.30
C ILE A 128 10.30 -46.21 -4.09
N PRO A 129 9.22 -45.44 -3.87
CA PRO A 129 7.88 -46.01 -3.64
C PRO A 129 7.39 -46.84 -4.83
N ASP A 130 6.63 -47.91 -4.58
CA ASP A 130 5.91 -48.62 -5.64
C ASP A 130 4.77 -47.74 -6.17
N PRO A 131 4.69 -47.43 -7.48
CA PRO A 131 3.62 -46.61 -8.03
C PRO A 131 2.21 -47.19 -7.85
N LEU A 132 2.11 -48.51 -7.60
CA LEU A 132 0.87 -49.22 -7.32
C LEU A 132 0.65 -49.47 -5.82
N CYS A 133 1.53 -48.98 -4.93
CA CYS A 133 1.46 -49.15 -3.48
C CYS A 133 1.25 -50.61 -3.03
N ARG A 134 1.90 -51.58 -3.70
CA ARG A 134 1.82 -53.00 -3.32
C ARG A 134 2.72 -53.30 -2.12
N ARG A 135 2.29 -54.26 -1.30
CA ARG A 135 3.02 -54.71 -0.10
C ARG A 135 4.44 -55.17 -0.45
N LEU A 136 5.43 -54.59 0.22
CA LEU A 136 6.86 -54.90 0.13
C LEU A 136 7.43 -54.81 -1.30
N LYS A 137 6.83 -53.95 -2.14
CA LYS A 137 7.26 -53.73 -3.54
C LYS A 137 7.95 -52.39 -3.77
N ALA A 138 8.10 -51.55 -2.75
CA ALA A 138 9.01 -50.43 -2.86
C ALA A 138 10.44 -50.96 -3.15
N THR A 139 11.25 -50.15 -3.81
CA THR A 139 12.58 -50.56 -4.27
C THR A 139 13.63 -49.51 -3.91
N VAL A 140 14.88 -49.72 -4.32
CA VAL A 140 15.98 -48.76 -4.25
C VAL A 140 16.70 -48.74 -5.59
N ASP A 141 17.50 -47.70 -5.85
CA ASP A 141 18.40 -47.70 -7.01
C ASP A 141 19.49 -48.77 -6.80
N MET A 142 19.33 -49.90 -7.50
CA MET A 142 20.23 -51.05 -7.37
C MET A 142 21.64 -50.75 -7.90
N ASP A 143 21.78 -49.90 -8.93
CA ASP A 143 23.08 -49.51 -9.46
C ASP A 143 23.82 -48.57 -8.50
N LEU A 144 23.10 -47.67 -7.84
CA LEU A 144 23.64 -46.86 -6.74
C LEU A 144 24.01 -47.74 -5.53
N ALA A 145 23.15 -48.69 -5.15
CA ALA A 145 23.42 -49.61 -4.05
C ALA A 145 24.69 -50.44 -4.31
N LEU A 146 24.86 -50.98 -5.52
CA LEU A 146 26.07 -51.69 -5.91
C LEU A 146 27.31 -50.79 -5.85
N ARG A 147 27.22 -49.53 -6.29
CA ARG A 147 28.36 -48.59 -6.19
C ARG A 147 28.75 -48.26 -4.74
N LEU A 148 27.76 -48.10 -3.84
CA LEU A 148 27.99 -47.72 -2.46
C LEU A 148 28.45 -48.88 -1.57
N TYR A 149 27.89 -50.08 -1.77
CA TYR A 149 28.06 -51.20 -0.83
C TYR A 149 28.90 -52.36 -1.40
N ASN A 150 29.06 -52.51 -2.73
CA ASN A 150 29.95 -53.52 -3.32
C ASN A 150 31.41 -53.03 -3.33
N VAL A 151 32.03 -52.91 -2.15
CA VAL A 151 33.37 -52.33 -1.99
C VAL A 151 34.45 -53.38 -1.72
N TYR A 152 35.71 -53.00 -1.98
CA TYR A 152 36.87 -53.76 -1.49
C TYR A 152 37.03 -53.58 0.02
N ARG A 153 37.34 -54.67 0.71
CA ARG A 153 37.39 -54.72 2.17
C ARG A 153 38.69 -55.35 2.65
N SER A 154 39.44 -54.63 3.50
CA SER A 154 40.70 -55.11 4.08
C SER A 154 40.51 -56.14 5.20
N ASP A 155 39.29 -56.30 5.72
CA ASP A 155 38.92 -57.22 6.80
C ASP A 155 38.41 -58.59 6.29
N CYS A 156 38.52 -58.87 4.99
CA CYS A 156 38.04 -60.10 4.35
C CYS A 156 39.17 -60.84 3.62
N PHE A 157 39.24 -62.17 3.75
CA PHE A 157 40.31 -63.01 3.19
C PHE A 157 39.94 -63.73 1.88
N ASP A 158 38.65 -63.75 1.54
CA ASP A 158 38.09 -64.40 0.34
C ASP A 158 36.83 -63.66 -0.15
N GLU A 159 36.48 -63.89 -1.42
CA GLU A 159 35.38 -63.19 -2.10
C GLU A 159 34.00 -63.52 -1.51
N ASP A 160 33.79 -64.75 -1.04
CA ASP A 160 32.52 -65.14 -0.40
C ASP A 160 32.30 -64.44 0.94
N THR A 161 33.38 -64.21 1.70
CA THR A 161 33.34 -63.45 2.96
C THR A 161 33.14 -61.95 2.69
N ARG A 162 33.77 -61.39 1.65
CA ARG A 162 33.57 -59.99 1.22
C ARG A 162 32.12 -59.75 0.82
N LEU A 163 31.57 -60.59 -0.06
CA LEU A 163 30.19 -60.50 -0.55
C LEU A 163 29.18 -60.61 0.59
N ARG A 164 29.41 -61.52 1.55
CA ARG A 164 28.58 -61.63 2.76
C ARG A 164 28.58 -60.35 3.58
N ARG A 165 29.75 -59.74 3.83
CA ARG A 165 29.86 -58.48 4.58
C ARG A 165 29.22 -57.31 3.86
N CYS A 166 29.44 -57.18 2.56
CA CYS A 166 28.82 -56.13 1.74
C CYS A 166 27.29 -56.27 1.71
N SER A 167 26.79 -57.50 1.60
CA SER A 167 25.35 -57.80 1.63
C SER A 167 24.74 -57.50 3.01
N GLU A 168 25.47 -57.77 4.09
CA GLU A 168 25.03 -57.44 5.46
C GLU A 168 24.96 -55.93 5.69
N GLU A 169 25.95 -55.15 5.23
CA GLU A 169 25.90 -53.68 5.34
C GLU A 169 24.78 -53.07 4.49
N PHE A 170 24.56 -53.60 3.28
CA PHE A 170 23.42 -53.21 2.46
C PHE A 170 22.10 -53.55 3.16
N LYS A 171 21.98 -54.76 3.74
CA LYS A 171 20.82 -55.17 4.53
C LYS A 171 20.54 -54.22 5.71
N LEU A 172 21.58 -53.87 6.48
CA LEU A 172 21.46 -52.90 7.58
C LEU A 172 21.00 -51.52 7.10
N CYS A 173 21.46 -51.08 5.92
CA CYS A 173 20.96 -49.86 5.30
C CYS A 173 19.47 -49.98 4.93
N LEU A 174 19.04 -51.07 4.29
CA LEU A 174 17.63 -51.29 3.97
C LEU A 174 16.74 -51.38 5.22
N GLU A 175 17.22 -52.03 6.28
CA GLU A 175 16.52 -52.09 7.57
C GLU A 175 16.39 -50.71 8.22
N LYS A 176 17.44 -49.88 8.13
CA LYS A 176 17.39 -48.49 8.57
C LYS A 176 16.38 -47.67 7.76
N LEU A 177 16.40 -47.78 6.43
CA LEU A 177 15.46 -47.08 5.55
C LEU A 177 14.01 -47.53 5.79
N ASN A 178 13.77 -48.83 5.95
CA ASN A 178 12.44 -49.35 6.32
C ASN A 178 12.02 -48.82 7.69
N LYS A 179 12.93 -48.71 8.67
CA LYS A 179 12.63 -48.12 9.97
C LYS A 179 12.23 -46.64 9.85
N GLU A 180 12.94 -45.85 9.05
CA GLU A 180 12.59 -44.44 8.81
C GLU A 180 11.20 -44.29 8.17
N ILE A 181 10.85 -45.17 7.23
CA ILE A 181 9.50 -45.22 6.65
C ILE A 181 8.46 -45.67 7.66
N LEU A 182 8.75 -46.70 8.46
CA LEU A 182 7.86 -47.18 9.52
C LEU A 182 7.54 -46.06 10.51
N ASP A 183 8.55 -45.34 10.99
CA ASP A 183 8.39 -44.22 11.91
C ASP A 183 7.51 -43.13 11.27
N LYS A 184 7.78 -42.76 10.01
CA LYS A 184 6.98 -41.76 9.28
C LYS A 184 5.52 -42.18 9.08
N ILE A 185 5.26 -43.41 8.69
CA ILE A 185 3.89 -43.92 8.50
C ILE A 185 3.19 -44.05 9.85
N GLN A 186 3.90 -44.43 10.90
CA GLN A 186 3.36 -44.45 12.26
C GLN A 186 2.90 -43.07 12.71
N ASP A 187 3.67 -42.01 12.41
CA ASP A 187 3.25 -40.63 12.68
C ASP A 187 1.96 -40.26 11.94
N HIS A 188 1.80 -40.67 10.68
CA HIS A 188 0.57 -40.44 9.92
C HIS A 188 -0.63 -41.21 10.48
N LEU A 189 -0.43 -42.47 10.89
CA LEU A 189 -1.49 -43.28 11.51
C LEU A 189 -1.86 -42.75 12.90
N GLN A 190 -0.89 -42.23 13.66
CA GLN A 190 -1.14 -41.56 14.93
C GLN A 190 -2.04 -40.34 14.73
N ALA A 191 -1.71 -39.48 13.76
CA ALA A 191 -2.54 -38.33 13.40
C ALA A 191 -3.95 -38.77 12.97
N ALA A 192 -4.04 -39.86 12.19
CA ALA A 192 -5.32 -40.40 11.73
C ALA A 192 -6.24 -40.86 12.88
N VAL A 193 -5.67 -41.51 13.89
CA VAL A 193 -6.40 -41.92 15.09
C VAL A 193 -6.85 -40.69 15.87
N GLU A 194 -5.96 -39.73 16.13
CA GLU A 194 -6.34 -38.55 16.93
C GLU A 194 -7.40 -37.68 16.21
N ASN A 195 -7.31 -37.52 14.89
CA ASN A 195 -8.34 -36.83 14.12
C ASN A 195 -9.68 -37.60 14.12
N SER A 196 -9.64 -38.93 14.04
CA SER A 196 -10.83 -39.77 14.17
C SER A 196 -11.47 -39.62 15.56
N ILE A 197 -10.65 -39.63 16.63
CA ILE A 197 -11.13 -39.41 18.01
C ILE A 197 -11.71 -38.00 18.18
N ALA A 198 -11.09 -36.97 17.60
CA ALA A 198 -11.61 -35.61 17.62
C ALA A 198 -12.99 -35.53 16.94
N GLY A 199 -13.15 -36.18 15.78
CA GLY A 199 -14.43 -36.29 15.10
C GLY A 199 -15.49 -37.03 15.93
N ILE A 200 -15.14 -38.18 16.51
CA ILE A 200 -16.06 -38.94 17.39
C ILE A 200 -16.46 -38.09 18.61
N ARG A 201 -15.50 -37.39 19.21
CA ARG A 201 -15.74 -36.48 20.35
C ARG A 201 -16.75 -35.41 19.99
N TYR A 202 -16.56 -34.72 18.85
CA TYR A 202 -17.48 -33.68 18.39
C TYR A 202 -18.89 -34.23 18.17
N PHE A 203 -19.02 -35.32 17.41
CA PHE A 203 -20.34 -35.86 17.08
C PHE A 203 -21.11 -36.44 18.28
N ARG A 204 -20.42 -36.87 19.35
CA ARG A 204 -21.02 -37.72 20.39
C ARG A 204 -20.87 -37.26 21.83
N VAL A 205 -19.76 -36.60 22.18
CA VAL A 205 -19.38 -36.32 23.57
C VAL A 205 -19.46 -34.82 23.88
N GLN A 206 -18.95 -33.97 22.99
CA GLN A 206 -18.92 -32.53 23.17
C GLN A 206 -20.32 -31.93 23.32
N SER A 207 -20.46 -30.94 24.22
CA SER A 207 -21.75 -30.31 24.54
C SER A 207 -22.31 -29.47 23.40
N ASP A 208 -21.43 -28.91 22.59
CA ASP A 208 -21.66 -28.04 21.44
C ASP A 208 -21.72 -28.80 20.10
N GLY A 209 -21.61 -30.13 20.12
CA GLY A 209 -21.79 -30.99 18.95
C GLY A 209 -23.17 -31.66 18.88
N PRO A 210 -23.44 -32.43 17.80
CA PRO A 210 -24.73 -33.10 17.55
C PRO A 210 -25.22 -34.07 18.63
N ARG A 211 -24.33 -34.62 19.46
CA ARG A 211 -24.62 -35.60 20.53
C ARG A 211 -25.39 -36.84 20.06
N VAL A 212 -25.05 -37.36 18.87
CA VAL A 212 -25.58 -38.61 18.32
C VAL A 212 -24.87 -39.81 18.97
N LYS A 213 -25.33 -40.21 20.16
CA LYS A 213 -24.66 -41.22 20.99
C LYS A 213 -24.61 -42.62 20.37
N GLN A 214 -25.69 -43.02 19.71
CA GLN A 214 -25.85 -44.36 19.14
C GLN A 214 -24.90 -44.57 17.96
N VAL A 215 -24.17 -45.68 17.96
CA VAL A 215 -23.37 -46.16 16.84
C VAL A 215 -24.18 -47.13 16.01
N SER A 216 -24.26 -46.89 14.71
CA SER A 216 -24.96 -47.77 13.75
C SER A 216 -24.38 -47.58 12.34
N LEU A 217 -24.83 -48.37 11.36
CA LEU A 217 -24.47 -48.13 9.95
C LEU A 217 -24.95 -46.76 9.45
N LYS A 218 -26.11 -46.29 9.93
CA LYS A 218 -26.63 -44.96 9.60
C LYS A 218 -25.83 -43.84 10.27
N ASN A 219 -25.37 -44.09 11.51
CA ASN A 219 -24.59 -43.14 12.31
C ASN A 219 -23.23 -43.77 12.68
N PRO A 220 -22.29 -43.85 11.72
CA PRO A 220 -21.00 -44.52 11.94
C PRO A 220 -20.12 -43.73 12.91
N LEU A 221 -19.12 -44.38 13.53
CA LEU A 221 -18.21 -43.70 14.48
C LEU A 221 -17.54 -42.48 13.82
N VAL A 222 -17.08 -42.66 12.59
CA VAL A 222 -16.51 -41.61 11.74
C VAL A 222 -17.14 -41.70 10.34
N PRO A 223 -17.26 -40.57 9.63
CA PRO A 223 -17.71 -40.57 8.24
C PRO A 223 -16.80 -41.45 7.37
N ARG A 224 -17.38 -42.16 6.40
CA ARG A 224 -16.59 -42.85 5.35
C ARG A 224 -15.89 -41.79 4.49
N TYR A 225 -14.71 -42.12 3.98
CA TYR A 225 -13.97 -41.27 3.02
C TYR A 225 -14.08 -41.76 1.57
N PHE A 226 -14.63 -42.95 1.38
CA PHE A 226 -14.77 -43.57 0.07
C PHE A 226 -16.16 -44.18 -0.07
N THR A 227 -16.75 -44.04 -1.25
CA THR A 227 -17.85 -44.91 -1.71
C THR A 227 -17.25 -46.18 -2.31
N GLU A 228 -17.81 -47.34 -1.98
CA GLU A 228 -17.37 -48.64 -2.50
C GLU A 228 -18.59 -49.46 -3.00
N PRO A 229 -18.39 -50.45 -3.91
CA PRO A 229 -19.48 -51.34 -4.35
C PRO A 229 -20.00 -52.26 -3.23
N ASP A 230 -21.30 -52.56 -3.22
CA ASP A 230 -22.02 -53.32 -2.16
C ASP A 230 -21.54 -54.76 -1.90
N MET A 231 -20.63 -55.29 -2.71
CA MET A 231 -20.25 -56.71 -2.72
C MET A 231 -19.12 -57.09 -1.74
N VAL A 232 -18.71 -56.19 -0.84
CA VAL A 232 -17.46 -56.33 -0.05
C VAL A 232 -17.70 -56.23 1.45
N SER A 233 -17.44 -57.31 2.20
CA SER A 233 -17.81 -57.39 3.63
C SER A 233 -16.64 -57.28 4.60
N ASP A 234 -15.42 -57.73 4.26
CA ASP A 234 -14.29 -57.79 5.20
C ASP A 234 -13.02 -57.09 4.68
N ILE A 235 -12.03 -56.88 5.57
CA ILE A 235 -10.78 -56.17 5.25
C ILE A 235 -9.95 -56.91 4.20
N ALA A 236 -9.96 -58.25 4.19
CA ALA A 236 -9.16 -59.04 3.25
C ALA A 236 -9.72 -58.94 1.82
N GLN A 237 -11.05 -58.96 1.68
CA GLN A 237 -11.72 -58.72 0.41
C GLN A 237 -11.47 -57.29 -0.10
N ARG A 238 -11.49 -56.29 0.79
CA ARG A 238 -11.12 -54.90 0.44
C ARG A 238 -9.67 -54.77 0.01
N ASP A 239 -8.73 -55.44 0.69
CA ASP A 239 -7.30 -55.48 0.31
C ASP A 239 -7.12 -56.09 -1.08
N HIS A 240 -7.91 -57.11 -1.44
CA HIS A 240 -7.91 -57.68 -2.78
C HIS A 240 -8.52 -56.72 -3.82
N LEU A 241 -9.68 -56.13 -3.52
CA LEU A 241 -10.42 -55.22 -4.41
C LEU A 241 -9.52 -54.09 -4.94
N MET A 242 -8.66 -53.50 -4.10
CA MET A 242 -7.78 -52.38 -4.48
C MET A 242 -6.92 -52.63 -5.73
N TYR A 243 -6.67 -53.89 -6.07
CA TYR A 243 -5.82 -54.31 -7.19
C TYR A 243 -6.60 -54.92 -8.36
N THR A 244 -7.94 -54.87 -8.31
CA THR A 244 -8.84 -55.36 -9.37
C THR A 244 -9.30 -54.21 -10.28
N PRO A 245 -9.77 -54.50 -11.52
CA PRO A 245 -10.36 -53.47 -12.39
C PRO A 245 -11.53 -52.72 -11.75
N GLU A 246 -12.31 -53.39 -10.89
CA GLU A 246 -13.46 -52.83 -10.18
C GLU A 246 -13.08 -51.74 -9.17
N ALA A 247 -11.80 -51.60 -8.83
CA ALA A 247 -11.29 -50.55 -7.95
C ALA A 247 -11.48 -49.13 -8.51
N CYS A 248 -11.81 -48.99 -9.81
CA CYS A 248 -12.20 -47.70 -10.39
C CYS A 248 -13.53 -47.17 -9.82
N LEU A 249 -14.36 -48.05 -9.26
CA LEU A 249 -15.63 -47.70 -8.61
C LEU A 249 -15.47 -47.39 -7.12
N VAL A 250 -14.25 -47.47 -6.57
CA VAL A 250 -13.94 -47.00 -5.22
C VAL A 250 -13.56 -45.53 -5.30
N MET A 251 -14.49 -44.64 -4.99
CA MET A 251 -14.39 -43.21 -5.27
C MET A 251 -14.20 -42.41 -3.98
N ALA A 252 -13.21 -41.52 -3.95
CA ALA A 252 -12.94 -40.69 -2.79
C ALA A 252 -14.00 -39.58 -2.64
N HIS A 253 -14.46 -39.37 -1.41
CA HIS A 253 -15.37 -38.29 -1.06
C HIS A 253 -14.69 -36.93 -1.12
N ASN A 254 -15.46 -35.89 -1.44
CA ASN A 254 -15.00 -34.51 -1.28
C ASN A 254 -15.23 -34.02 0.15
N GLY A 255 -14.82 -32.81 0.44
CA GLY A 255 -14.98 -32.16 1.74
C GLY A 255 -14.10 -30.93 1.82
N TRP A 256 -13.80 -30.53 3.04
CA TRP A 256 -12.88 -29.42 3.32
C TRP A 256 -11.90 -29.79 4.43
N VAL A 257 -10.76 -29.09 4.44
CA VAL A 257 -9.66 -29.32 5.39
C VAL A 257 -9.44 -28.05 6.17
N MET A 258 -9.50 -28.15 7.49
CA MET A 258 -9.32 -27.00 8.38
C MET A 258 -7.91 -26.40 8.20
N SER A 259 -7.83 -25.10 7.89
CA SER A 259 -6.58 -24.35 7.73
C SER A 259 -5.60 -24.87 6.65
N ASP A 260 -6.09 -25.60 5.64
CA ASP A 260 -5.24 -26.02 4.51
C ASP A 260 -4.95 -24.86 3.54
N ASP A 261 -3.95 -25.04 2.68
CA ASP A 261 -3.67 -24.08 1.61
C ASP A 261 -4.72 -24.23 0.49
N PRO A 262 -5.60 -23.23 0.25
CA PRO A 262 -6.63 -23.31 -0.79
C PRO A 262 -6.07 -23.42 -2.21
N LEU A 263 -4.78 -23.14 -2.41
CA LEU A 263 -4.12 -23.31 -3.70
C LEU A 263 -3.67 -24.76 -3.94
N ARG A 264 -3.70 -25.62 -2.92
CA ARG A 264 -3.27 -27.01 -3.02
C ARG A 264 -4.49 -27.93 -3.10
N ASN A 265 -4.42 -28.89 -4.01
CA ASN A 265 -5.40 -29.96 -4.08
C ASN A 265 -5.10 -31.03 -3.03
N PHE A 266 -5.93 -31.12 -1.99
CA PHE A 266 -5.76 -32.10 -0.90
C PHE A 266 -5.91 -33.57 -1.33
N ALA A 267 -6.40 -33.85 -2.55
CA ALA A 267 -6.50 -35.20 -3.10
C ALA A 267 -5.33 -35.58 -4.03
N ALA A 268 -4.37 -34.67 -4.23
CA ALA A 268 -3.17 -34.94 -5.04
C ALA A 268 -2.21 -35.92 -4.35
N SER A 269 -1.27 -36.48 -5.11
CA SER A 269 -0.34 -37.53 -4.65
C SER A 269 0.67 -37.10 -3.58
N ASP A 270 0.92 -35.80 -3.45
CA ASP A 270 1.78 -35.19 -2.44
C ASP A 270 1.04 -34.84 -1.13
N SER A 271 -0.27 -35.04 -1.10
CA SER A 271 -1.11 -34.84 0.08
C SER A 271 -1.31 -36.13 0.87
N ASN A 272 -1.33 -36.02 2.20
CA ASN A 272 -1.63 -37.13 3.11
C ASN A 272 -2.96 -36.95 3.85
N VAL A 273 -3.81 -35.99 3.43
CA VAL A 273 -5.06 -35.63 4.11
C VAL A 273 -5.99 -36.84 4.31
N TYR A 274 -6.18 -37.66 3.27
CA TYR A 274 -7.02 -38.86 3.35
C TYR A 274 -6.45 -39.91 4.33
N LEU A 275 -5.13 -40.14 4.29
CA LEU A 275 -4.47 -41.11 5.17
C LEU A 275 -4.46 -40.64 6.63
N ARG A 276 -4.25 -39.34 6.85
CA ARG A 276 -4.20 -38.70 8.17
C ARG A 276 -5.59 -38.36 8.73
N ARG A 277 -6.67 -38.67 8.00
CA ARG A 277 -8.05 -38.38 8.41
C ARG A 277 -8.30 -36.90 8.74
N GLU A 278 -7.68 -36.00 7.98
CA GLU A 278 -7.78 -34.53 8.16
C GLU A 278 -8.96 -33.91 7.41
N LEU A 279 -9.63 -34.67 6.55
CA LEU A 279 -10.77 -34.22 5.76
C LEU A 279 -12.06 -34.26 6.57
N ILE A 280 -12.82 -33.17 6.57
CA ILE A 280 -14.22 -33.20 6.99
C ILE A 280 -15.01 -33.60 5.73
N ALA A 281 -15.26 -34.91 5.61
CA ALA A 281 -15.77 -35.53 4.39
C ALA A 281 -17.30 -35.43 4.27
N TRP A 282 -17.77 -35.19 3.04
CA TRP A 282 -19.18 -35.22 2.67
C TRP A 282 -19.53 -36.57 2.05
N GLY A 283 -20.19 -37.43 2.84
CA GLY A 283 -20.43 -38.82 2.46
C GLY A 283 -21.37 -39.02 1.26
N ASP A 284 -22.15 -38.00 0.92
CA ASP A 284 -23.05 -37.94 -0.24
C ASP A 284 -22.34 -37.57 -1.55
N SER A 285 -21.09 -37.10 -1.48
CA SER A 285 -20.44 -36.39 -2.59
C SER A 285 -19.06 -36.95 -2.91
N VAL A 286 -18.82 -37.32 -4.17
CA VAL A 286 -17.50 -37.76 -4.66
C VAL A 286 -16.72 -36.62 -5.29
N LYS A 287 -15.41 -36.56 -5.05
CA LYS A 287 -14.55 -35.49 -5.56
C LYS A 287 -14.25 -35.67 -7.05
N LEU A 288 -14.43 -34.59 -7.82
CA LEU A 288 -14.18 -34.56 -9.27
C LEU A 288 -12.70 -34.34 -9.59
N ARG A 289 -12.16 -35.13 -10.54
CA ARG A 289 -10.75 -35.20 -10.93
C ARG A 289 -10.53 -34.64 -12.35
N TYR A 290 -10.44 -33.32 -12.46
CA TYR A 290 -10.21 -32.63 -13.73
C TYR A 290 -8.83 -32.88 -14.35
N GLY A 291 -7.79 -33.03 -13.51
CA GLY A 291 -6.40 -32.91 -13.97
C GLY A 291 -5.99 -31.44 -14.15
N ASN A 292 -4.95 -31.20 -14.96
CA ASN A 292 -4.40 -29.86 -15.21
C ASN A 292 -4.97 -29.21 -16.47
N LYS A 293 -5.53 -30.02 -17.39
CA LYS A 293 -6.03 -29.59 -18.69
C LYS A 293 -7.17 -30.49 -19.18
N PRO A 294 -7.98 -30.05 -20.16
CA PRO A 294 -9.11 -30.82 -20.67
C PRO A 294 -8.78 -32.25 -21.10
N GLU A 295 -7.58 -32.49 -21.65
CA GLU A 295 -7.18 -33.81 -22.13
C GLU A 295 -6.97 -34.85 -21.01
N ASP A 296 -6.80 -34.41 -19.76
CA ASP A 296 -6.56 -35.31 -18.63
C ASP A 296 -7.86 -36.02 -18.17
N CYS A 297 -9.02 -35.41 -18.44
CA CYS A 297 -10.34 -35.99 -18.21
C CYS A 297 -11.40 -35.39 -19.16
N PRO A 298 -11.38 -35.74 -20.47
CA PRO A 298 -12.14 -35.02 -21.50
C PRO A 298 -13.65 -34.96 -21.25
N PHE A 299 -14.24 -36.07 -20.78
CA PHE A 299 -15.67 -36.14 -20.48
C PHE A 299 -16.06 -35.12 -19.40
N LEU A 300 -15.33 -35.11 -18.27
CA LEU A 300 -15.64 -34.23 -17.15
C LEU A 300 -15.58 -32.74 -17.53
N TRP A 301 -14.53 -32.34 -18.24
CA TRP A 301 -14.37 -30.95 -18.69
C TRP A 301 -15.50 -30.53 -19.65
N GLN A 302 -15.87 -31.40 -20.60
CA GLN A 302 -16.96 -31.11 -21.52
C GLN A 302 -18.32 -31.06 -20.80
N HIS A 303 -18.57 -32.00 -19.89
CA HIS A 303 -19.80 -32.06 -19.10
C HIS A 303 -19.97 -30.80 -18.23
N MET A 304 -18.90 -30.36 -17.57
CA MET A 304 -18.92 -29.16 -16.72
C MET A 304 -18.97 -27.86 -17.54
N LEU A 305 -18.38 -27.85 -18.73
CA LEU A 305 -18.52 -26.73 -19.66
C LEU A 305 -19.98 -26.53 -20.08
N GLU A 306 -20.66 -27.61 -20.50
CA GLU A 306 -22.08 -27.55 -20.88
C GLU A 306 -22.96 -27.11 -19.71
N TYR A 307 -22.71 -27.65 -18.52
CA TYR A 307 -23.39 -27.25 -17.29
C TYR A 307 -23.23 -25.75 -17.00
N VAL A 308 -22.00 -25.25 -17.00
CA VAL A 308 -21.73 -23.84 -16.67
C VAL A 308 -22.28 -22.90 -17.75
N GLU A 309 -22.16 -23.25 -19.04
CA GLU A 309 -22.74 -22.45 -20.11
C GLU A 309 -24.28 -22.44 -20.05
N GLN A 310 -24.92 -23.57 -19.73
CA GLN A 310 -26.38 -23.63 -19.56
C GLN A 310 -26.84 -22.75 -18.40
N THR A 311 -26.12 -22.77 -17.28
CA THR A 311 -26.37 -21.89 -16.14
C THR A 311 -26.22 -20.42 -16.56
N ALA A 312 -25.15 -20.05 -17.25
CA ALA A 312 -24.91 -18.67 -17.71
C ALA A 312 -25.96 -18.17 -18.74
N ARG A 313 -26.51 -19.06 -19.58
CA ARG A 313 -27.63 -18.73 -20.48
C ARG A 313 -28.92 -18.42 -19.71
N THR A 314 -29.09 -19.01 -18.53
CA THR A 314 -30.35 -18.96 -17.76
C THR A 314 -30.35 -17.86 -16.69
N PHE A 315 -29.24 -17.68 -15.98
CA PHE A 315 -29.11 -16.79 -14.82
C PHE A 315 -28.25 -15.57 -15.11
N ASP A 316 -28.49 -14.47 -14.39
CA ASP A 316 -27.74 -13.21 -14.53
C ASP A 316 -26.39 -13.25 -13.82
N GLY A 317 -26.26 -14.15 -12.86
CA GLY A 317 -25.01 -14.38 -12.14
C GLY A 317 -24.88 -15.80 -11.62
N ILE A 318 -23.71 -16.08 -11.06
CA ILE A 318 -23.35 -17.37 -10.51
C ILE A 318 -22.76 -17.16 -9.11
N ARG A 319 -23.13 -18.04 -8.17
CA ARG A 319 -22.44 -18.22 -6.89
C ARG A 319 -21.49 -19.41 -7.04
N LEU A 320 -20.19 -19.17 -6.88
CA LEU A 320 -19.19 -20.23 -6.91
C LEU A 320 -19.04 -20.81 -5.50
N ASP A 321 -19.63 -21.99 -5.33
CA ASP A 321 -19.61 -22.73 -4.07
C ASP A 321 -18.20 -23.24 -3.76
N ASN A 322 -17.78 -23.09 -2.50
CA ASN A 322 -16.47 -23.55 -2.03
C ASN A 322 -15.31 -23.20 -3.00
N CYS A 323 -15.26 -21.95 -3.43
CA CYS A 323 -14.30 -21.44 -4.43
C CYS A 323 -12.85 -21.79 -4.04
N HIS A 324 -12.54 -21.70 -2.74
CA HIS A 324 -11.23 -22.02 -2.17
C HIS A 324 -10.79 -23.47 -2.36
N SER A 325 -11.70 -24.40 -2.63
CA SER A 325 -11.40 -25.82 -2.90
C SER A 325 -11.41 -26.17 -4.39
N THR A 326 -11.74 -25.20 -5.24
CA THR A 326 -11.81 -25.37 -6.70
C THR A 326 -10.46 -25.10 -7.32
N PRO A 327 -9.91 -26.03 -8.13
CA PRO A 327 -8.66 -25.78 -8.84
C PRO A 327 -8.75 -24.51 -9.69
N MET A 328 -7.83 -23.58 -9.48
CA MET A 328 -7.85 -22.25 -10.12
C MET A 328 -8.01 -22.33 -11.64
N VAL A 329 -7.29 -23.25 -12.30
CA VAL A 329 -7.31 -23.41 -13.77
C VAL A 329 -8.69 -23.87 -14.27
N VAL A 330 -9.39 -24.69 -13.49
CA VAL A 330 -10.73 -25.18 -13.82
C VAL A 330 -11.75 -24.04 -13.69
N ALA A 331 -11.72 -23.33 -12.56
CA ALA A 331 -12.62 -22.20 -12.32
C ALA A 331 -12.41 -21.09 -13.37
N GLU A 332 -11.16 -20.75 -13.70
CA GLU A 332 -10.82 -19.74 -14.70
C GLU A 332 -11.39 -20.12 -16.08
N TYR A 333 -11.12 -21.35 -16.54
CA TYR A 333 -11.61 -21.83 -17.83
C TYR A 333 -13.15 -21.80 -17.94
N LEU A 334 -13.83 -22.28 -16.90
CA LEU A 334 -15.30 -22.39 -16.89
C LEU A 334 -15.99 -21.03 -16.72
N LEU A 335 -15.46 -20.14 -15.88
CA LEU A 335 -15.98 -18.78 -15.75
C LEU A 335 -15.73 -17.95 -17.02
N ASP A 336 -14.62 -18.15 -17.71
CA ASP A 336 -14.39 -17.50 -19.00
C ASP A 336 -15.36 -18.01 -20.07
N ALA A 337 -15.72 -19.30 -20.04
CA ALA A 337 -16.80 -19.83 -20.88
C ALA A 337 -18.14 -19.19 -20.55
N ALA A 338 -18.49 -19.09 -19.26
CA ALA A 338 -19.70 -18.41 -18.81
C ALA A 338 -19.74 -16.94 -19.28
N ARG A 339 -18.62 -16.22 -19.22
CA ARG A 339 -18.51 -14.82 -19.69
C ARG A 339 -18.61 -14.65 -21.20
N ARG A 340 -18.18 -15.66 -21.98
CA ARG A 340 -18.40 -15.65 -23.43
C ARG A 340 -19.88 -15.72 -23.78
N ILE A 341 -20.67 -16.40 -22.96
CA ILE A 341 -22.13 -16.45 -23.07
C ILE A 341 -22.78 -15.17 -22.53
N ARG A 342 -22.32 -14.69 -21.36
CA ARG A 342 -22.85 -13.52 -20.66
C ARG A 342 -21.71 -12.57 -20.25
N PRO A 343 -21.39 -11.55 -21.07
CA PRO A 343 -20.28 -10.65 -20.80
C PRO A 343 -20.40 -9.84 -19.50
N ASP A 344 -21.62 -9.61 -19.02
CA ASP A 344 -21.96 -8.88 -17.79
C ASP A 344 -22.26 -9.81 -16.60
N LEU A 345 -21.79 -11.07 -16.66
CA LEU A 345 -22.01 -12.08 -15.62
C LEU A 345 -21.54 -11.60 -14.24
N TYR A 346 -22.48 -11.53 -13.29
CA TYR A 346 -22.15 -11.29 -11.88
C TYR A 346 -21.63 -12.57 -11.24
N VAL A 347 -20.45 -12.52 -10.61
CA VAL A 347 -19.86 -13.68 -9.93
C VAL A 347 -19.72 -13.40 -8.45
N ALA A 348 -20.48 -14.12 -7.62
CA ALA A 348 -20.28 -14.18 -6.19
C ALA A 348 -19.45 -15.42 -5.84
N ALA A 349 -18.53 -15.33 -4.89
CA ALA A 349 -17.74 -16.49 -4.48
C ALA A 349 -17.73 -16.66 -2.96
N GLU A 350 -17.92 -17.89 -2.53
CA GLU A 350 -17.64 -18.31 -1.17
C GLU A 350 -16.14 -18.61 -1.03
N LEU A 351 -15.40 -17.59 -0.58
CA LEU A 351 -13.95 -17.62 -0.48
C LEU A 351 -13.54 -17.14 0.91
N PHE A 352 -13.17 -18.10 1.75
CA PHE A 352 -12.71 -17.89 3.11
C PHE A 352 -11.24 -18.29 3.21
N THR A 353 -10.35 -17.40 2.78
CA THR A 353 -8.93 -17.59 3.04
C THR A 353 -8.50 -16.80 4.28
N ASN A 354 -7.48 -17.29 4.97
CA ASN A 354 -6.87 -16.57 6.10
C ASN A 354 -5.90 -15.46 5.63
N SER A 355 -6.01 -14.98 4.38
CA SER A 355 -5.07 -14.04 3.79
C SER A 355 -5.71 -13.19 2.69
N ASP A 356 -5.81 -11.88 2.91
CA ASP A 356 -6.26 -10.91 1.90
C ASP A 356 -5.45 -11.02 0.59
N GLN A 357 -4.17 -11.39 0.67
CA GLN A 357 -3.33 -11.62 -0.51
C GLN A 357 -3.80 -12.83 -1.32
N LYS A 358 -4.19 -13.93 -0.65
CA LYS A 358 -4.73 -15.11 -1.34
C LYS A 358 -6.09 -14.80 -1.93
N ASP A 359 -6.96 -14.10 -1.21
CA ASP A 359 -8.25 -13.62 -1.74
C ASP A 359 -8.05 -12.83 -3.04
N ASN A 360 -7.09 -11.90 -3.06
CA ASN A 360 -6.76 -11.09 -4.23
C ASN A 360 -6.29 -11.93 -5.43
N ILE A 361 -5.61 -13.06 -5.21
CA ILE A 361 -5.20 -13.96 -6.32
C ILE A 361 -6.45 -14.54 -7.00
N PHE A 362 -7.40 -15.06 -6.22
CA PHE A 362 -8.65 -15.60 -6.75
C PHE A 362 -9.49 -14.51 -7.41
N VAL A 363 -9.68 -13.37 -6.76
CA VAL A 363 -10.50 -12.27 -7.30
C VAL A 363 -9.96 -11.79 -8.64
N ASN A 364 -8.66 -11.52 -8.73
CA ASN A 364 -8.04 -10.97 -9.94
C ASN A 364 -7.99 -11.97 -11.09
N ARG A 365 -7.71 -13.26 -10.82
CA ARG A 365 -7.64 -14.28 -11.87
C ARG A 365 -9.01 -14.72 -12.34
N LEU A 366 -9.92 -14.98 -11.40
CA LEU A 366 -11.23 -15.49 -11.72
C LEU A 366 -12.22 -14.39 -12.12
N GLY A 367 -11.88 -13.12 -11.92
CA GLY A 367 -12.76 -11.97 -12.18
C GLY A 367 -13.99 -11.96 -11.26
N ILE A 368 -13.83 -12.37 -10.01
CA ILE A 368 -14.93 -12.41 -9.04
C ILE A 368 -15.44 -10.99 -8.79
N THR A 369 -16.76 -10.80 -8.89
CA THR A 369 -17.38 -9.50 -8.64
C THR A 369 -17.49 -9.22 -7.15
N SER A 370 -18.01 -10.20 -6.39
CA SER A 370 -18.23 -10.03 -4.95
C SER A 370 -17.80 -11.26 -4.15
N LEU A 371 -17.16 -11.03 -3.02
CA LEU A 371 -16.89 -12.06 -2.02
C LEU A 371 -18.03 -12.13 -1.03
N ILE A 372 -18.49 -13.35 -0.73
CA ILE A 372 -19.50 -13.57 0.30
C ILE A 372 -18.87 -13.30 1.67
N ARG A 373 -19.58 -12.52 2.49
CA ARG A 373 -19.23 -12.18 3.87
C ARG A 373 -20.44 -12.39 4.76
N GLU A 374 -20.23 -12.81 5.99
CA GLU A 374 -21.31 -13.24 6.88
C GLU A 374 -21.35 -12.39 8.15
N ALA A 375 -22.50 -11.80 8.48
CA ALA A 375 -22.65 -11.08 9.74
C ALA A 375 -22.54 -12.03 10.95
N MET A 376 -22.98 -13.27 10.78
CA MET A 376 -22.91 -14.33 11.80
C MET A 376 -21.48 -14.77 12.18
N SER A 377 -20.45 -14.33 11.44
CA SER A 377 -19.06 -14.53 11.85
C SER A 377 -18.64 -13.59 12.97
N ALA A 378 -19.35 -12.47 13.17
CA ALA A 378 -19.11 -11.58 14.31
C ALA A 378 -19.51 -12.26 15.62
N TRP A 379 -18.60 -12.23 16.59
CA TRP A 379 -18.81 -12.79 17.94
C TRP A 379 -19.37 -11.76 18.93
N ASP A 380 -19.29 -10.47 18.63
CA ASP A 380 -19.87 -9.37 19.40
C ASP A 380 -20.30 -8.20 18.50
N SER A 381 -20.96 -7.21 19.11
CA SER A 381 -21.47 -6.00 18.45
C SER A 381 -20.37 -5.19 17.76
N HIS A 382 -19.20 -5.09 18.41
CA HIS A 382 -18.06 -4.33 17.89
C HIS A 382 -17.47 -4.97 16.63
N GLU A 383 -17.34 -6.30 16.61
CA GLU A 383 -16.87 -7.03 15.45
C GLU A 383 -17.83 -6.90 14.26
N GLU A 384 -19.14 -6.91 14.49
CA GLU A 384 -20.12 -6.66 13.43
C GLU A 384 -19.99 -5.23 12.88
N GLY A 385 -19.84 -4.23 13.75
CA GLY A 385 -19.54 -2.85 13.35
C GLY A 385 -18.25 -2.73 12.54
N ARG A 386 -17.20 -3.48 12.91
CA ARG A 386 -15.93 -3.55 12.15
C ARG A 386 -16.12 -4.12 10.74
N LEU A 387 -16.96 -5.15 10.58
CA LEU A 387 -17.29 -5.71 9.27
C LEU A 387 -18.07 -4.69 8.43
N VAL A 388 -19.05 -3.99 9.00
CA VAL A 388 -19.78 -2.90 8.33
C VAL A 388 -18.84 -1.79 7.87
N TYR A 389 -17.88 -1.38 8.71
CA TYR A 389 -16.89 -0.37 8.32
C TYR A 389 -15.99 -0.85 7.17
N ARG A 390 -15.48 -2.08 7.27
CA ARG A 390 -14.56 -2.66 6.27
C ARG A 390 -15.20 -2.78 4.88
N TYR A 391 -16.49 -3.10 4.83
CA TYR A 391 -17.27 -3.22 3.58
C TYR A 391 -18.15 -1.99 3.32
N GLY A 392 -17.95 -0.93 4.09
CA GLY A 392 -18.80 0.26 4.16
C GLY A 392 -18.52 1.32 3.09
N GLY A 393 -17.47 1.18 2.28
CA GLY A 393 -17.11 2.17 1.27
C GLY A 393 -16.08 3.18 1.77
N GLU A 394 -16.17 4.43 1.30
CA GLU A 394 -15.21 5.49 1.67
C GLU A 394 -15.50 6.03 3.07
N PRO A 395 -14.52 6.55 3.83
CA PRO A 395 -14.81 7.17 5.11
C PRO A 395 -15.59 8.49 4.96
N VAL A 396 -16.43 8.83 5.95
CA VAL A 396 -17.07 10.16 6.00
C VAL A 396 -16.02 11.27 6.04
N GLY A 397 -16.15 12.24 5.13
CA GLY A 397 -15.16 13.31 4.95
C GLY A 397 -13.95 12.88 4.12
N ALA A 398 -14.05 11.79 3.35
CA ALA A 398 -13.02 11.38 2.39
C ALA A 398 -12.61 12.54 1.47
N PHE A 399 -11.35 12.50 1.03
CA PHE A 399 -10.81 13.52 0.13
C PHE A 399 -11.41 13.39 -1.27
N PHE A 400 -11.59 14.54 -1.92
CA PHE A 400 -12.08 14.57 -3.29
C PHE A 400 -11.03 13.99 -4.24
N GLN A 401 -11.40 12.93 -4.94
CA GLN A 401 -10.54 12.28 -5.93
C GLN A 401 -10.65 12.99 -7.29
N PRO A 402 -9.55 13.11 -8.06
CA PRO A 402 -9.60 13.71 -9.40
C PRO A 402 -10.35 12.83 -10.40
N ALA A 403 -10.98 13.44 -11.42
CA ALA A 403 -11.69 12.73 -12.48
C ALA A 403 -10.80 11.75 -13.26
N LEU A 404 -9.51 12.08 -13.41
CA LEU A 404 -8.50 11.18 -13.95
C LEU A 404 -7.68 10.61 -12.80
N ARG A 405 -7.83 9.31 -12.54
CA ARG A 405 -7.10 8.59 -11.50
C ARG A 405 -6.28 7.43 -12.08
N PRO A 406 -5.07 7.16 -11.54
CA PRO A 406 -4.42 5.88 -11.76
C PRO A 406 -5.32 4.73 -11.30
N LEU A 407 -5.17 3.56 -11.93
CA LEU A 407 -5.78 2.34 -11.41
C LEU A 407 -5.09 2.01 -10.07
N VAL A 408 -5.86 2.06 -8.98
CA VAL A 408 -5.36 1.79 -7.62
C VAL A 408 -6.00 0.52 -7.06
N PRO A 409 -5.28 -0.26 -6.23
CA PRO A 409 -5.88 -1.39 -5.53
C PRO A 409 -7.03 -0.95 -4.62
N SER A 410 -8.07 -1.78 -4.51
CA SER A 410 -9.18 -1.60 -3.58
C SER A 410 -9.54 -2.91 -2.90
N VAL A 411 -10.26 -2.84 -1.78
CA VAL A 411 -10.85 -4.02 -1.15
C VAL A 411 -11.84 -4.64 -2.15
N ALA A 412 -11.81 -5.98 -2.27
CA ALA A 412 -12.78 -6.70 -3.10
C ALA A 412 -14.22 -6.38 -2.62
N HIS A 413 -15.14 -6.18 -3.56
CA HIS A 413 -16.53 -5.89 -3.20
C HIS A 413 -17.11 -7.07 -2.40
N ALA A 414 -17.95 -6.74 -1.42
CA ALA A 414 -18.62 -7.74 -0.58
C ALA A 414 -20.07 -7.94 -1.02
N LEU A 415 -20.54 -9.18 -0.91
CA LEU A 415 -21.95 -9.52 -0.72
C LEU A 415 -22.09 -9.90 0.76
N PHE A 416 -22.59 -8.96 1.57
CA PHE A 416 -22.65 -9.10 3.02
C PHE A 416 -24.02 -9.64 3.44
N LEU A 417 -24.05 -10.89 3.90
CA LEU A 417 -25.28 -11.56 4.29
C LEU A 417 -25.52 -11.48 5.80
N ASP A 418 -26.76 -11.18 6.18
CA ASP A 418 -27.18 -11.28 7.58
C ASP A 418 -27.05 -12.72 8.08
N LEU A 419 -27.48 -13.66 7.22
CA LEU A 419 -27.47 -15.09 7.45
C LEU A 419 -27.25 -15.81 6.13
N THR A 420 -26.25 -16.70 6.07
CA THR A 420 -26.10 -17.66 4.96
C THR A 420 -26.88 -18.94 5.25
N HIS A 421 -27.08 -19.78 4.24
CA HIS A 421 -27.82 -21.04 4.41
C HIS A 421 -27.08 -22.06 5.28
N ASP A 422 -25.76 -21.93 5.45
CA ASP A 422 -24.94 -22.80 6.29
C ASP A 422 -24.87 -22.35 7.75
N ASN A 423 -25.31 -21.13 8.05
CA ASN A 423 -25.24 -20.60 9.39
C ASN A 423 -26.30 -21.22 10.32
N PRO A 424 -25.97 -21.40 11.63
CA PRO A 424 -26.97 -21.78 12.61
C PRO A 424 -27.99 -20.64 12.81
N SER A 425 -29.15 -20.98 13.37
CA SER A 425 -30.19 -19.99 13.72
C SER A 425 -29.61 -18.87 14.60
N PRO A 426 -29.81 -17.59 14.26
CA PRO A 426 -29.42 -16.48 15.13
C PRO A 426 -30.15 -16.49 16.47
N VAL A 427 -31.37 -17.05 16.52
CA VAL A 427 -32.13 -17.19 17.77
C VAL A 427 -31.39 -18.11 18.74
N ASP A 428 -30.77 -19.18 18.23
CA ASP A 428 -30.00 -20.14 19.03
C ASP A 428 -28.60 -19.60 19.36
N LYS A 429 -27.91 -19.01 18.39
CA LYS A 429 -26.51 -18.56 18.54
C LYS A 429 -26.37 -17.22 19.27
N ARG A 430 -27.38 -16.35 19.20
CA ARG A 430 -27.39 -15.01 19.79
C ARG A 430 -28.66 -14.81 20.63
N SER A 431 -29.67 -14.16 20.04
CA SER A 431 -30.99 -13.94 20.61
C SER A 431 -31.96 -13.59 19.48
N VAL A 432 -33.25 -13.87 19.67
CA VAL A 432 -34.33 -13.39 18.78
C VAL A 432 -34.33 -11.87 18.63
N PHE A 433 -33.88 -11.14 19.65
CA PHE A 433 -33.82 -9.67 19.63
C PHE A 433 -32.68 -9.12 18.79
N ASP A 434 -31.72 -9.94 18.36
CA ASP A 434 -30.58 -9.49 17.56
C ASP A 434 -30.87 -9.44 16.05
N LEU A 435 -31.89 -10.15 15.57
CA LEU A 435 -32.14 -10.25 14.12
C LEU A 435 -32.48 -8.89 13.48
N LEU A 436 -33.24 -8.05 14.18
CA LEU A 436 -33.56 -6.70 13.70
C LEU A 436 -32.33 -5.75 13.66
N PRO A 437 -31.57 -5.57 14.76
CA PRO A 437 -30.43 -4.67 14.77
C PRO A 437 -29.31 -5.13 13.82
N SER A 438 -29.00 -6.42 13.77
CA SER A 438 -27.94 -6.95 12.89
C SER A 438 -28.31 -6.80 11.41
N ALA A 439 -29.57 -7.09 11.06
CA ALA A 439 -30.12 -6.79 9.73
C ALA A 439 -29.99 -5.32 9.32
N ALA A 440 -30.14 -4.41 10.28
CA ALA A 440 -30.05 -2.97 10.05
C ALA A 440 -28.60 -2.51 9.87
N LEU A 441 -27.67 -3.08 10.62
CA LEU A 441 -26.23 -2.84 10.47
C LEU A 441 -25.73 -3.30 9.09
N VAL A 442 -26.08 -4.51 8.68
CA VAL A 442 -25.77 -5.03 7.34
C VAL A 442 -26.35 -4.14 6.24
N ALA A 443 -27.62 -3.73 6.37
CA ALA A 443 -28.28 -2.83 5.40
C ALA A 443 -27.59 -1.44 5.30
N MET A 444 -26.83 -1.03 6.32
CA MET A 444 -26.11 0.24 6.28
C MET A 444 -24.70 0.15 5.69
N ALA A 445 -24.18 -1.05 5.42
CA ALA A 445 -22.93 -1.20 4.67
C ALA A 445 -23.10 -0.72 3.21
N CYS A 446 -22.08 -0.05 2.63
CA CYS A 446 -22.06 0.34 1.21
C CYS A 446 -21.61 -0.81 0.30
N CYS A 447 -22.25 -1.97 0.43
CA CYS A 447 -21.99 -3.13 -0.41
C CYS A 447 -23.29 -3.86 -0.74
N ALA A 448 -23.24 -4.92 -1.54
CA ALA A 448 -24.42 -5.73 -1.78
C ALA A 448 -24.80 -6.45 -0.47
N THR A 449 -26.09 -6.58 -0.17
CA THR A 449 -26.58 -7.28 1.03
C THR A 449 -27.44 -8.49 0.68
N GLY A 450 -27.57 -9.43 1.60
CA GLY A 450 -28.40 -10.63 1.41
C GLY A 450 -28.88 -11.25 2.71
N SER A 451 -29.88 -12.12 2.63
CA SER A 451 -30.43 -12.88 3.75
C SER A 451 -30.90 -14.24 3.24
N ASN A 452 -30.83 -15.26 4.09
CA ASN A 452 -31.45 -16.55 3.82
C ASN A 452 -32.90 -16.57 4.31
N ARG A 453 -33.79 -17.24 3.57
CA ARG A 453 -35.20 -17.37 3.94
C ARG A 453 -35.35 -18.15 5.24
N GLY A 454 -36.16 -17.63 6.17
CA GLY A 454 -36.29 -18.09 7.55
C GLY A 454 -35.75 -17.10 8.58
N TYR A 455 -34.79 -16.24 8.18
CA TYR A 455 -34.27 -15.18 9.06
C TYR A 455 -35.37 -14.17 9.40
N ASP A 456 -35.98 -13.60 8.37
CA ASP A 456 -37.01 -12.57 8.46
C ASP A 456 -38.27 -13.07 9.18
N GLU A 457 -38.58 -14.37 9.04
CA GLU A 457 -39.69 -15.05 9.69
C GLU A 457 -39.43 -15.44 11.16
N LEU A 458 -38.23 -15.17 11.71
CA LEU A 458 -37.81 -15.59 13.06
C LEU A 458 -37.86 -17.12 13.27
N VAL A 459 -37.37 -17.90 12.30
CA VAL A 459 -37.26 -19.36 12.46
C VAL A 459 -36.22 -19.68 13.53
N PRO A 460 -36.60 -20.34 14.65
CA PRO A 460 -35.71 -20.43 15.80
C PRO A 460 -34.67 -21.54 15.68
N HIS A 461 -34.70 -22.37 14.63
CA HIS A 461 -33.83 -23.52 14.46
C HIS A 461 -33.13 -23.49 13.11
N HIS A 462 -31.97 -24.15 13.03
CA HIS A 462 -31.26 -24.31 11.75
C HIS A 462 -32.11 -25.10 10.74
N ILE A 463 -32.20 -24.58 9.52
CA ILE A 463 -32.89 -25.20 8.38
C ILE A 463 -31.87 -26.04 7.62
N HIS A 464 -31.83 -27.34 7.93
CA HIS A 464 -30.77 -28.22 7.42
C HIS A 464 -30.99 -28.55 5.95
N VAL A 465 -30.00 -28.27 5.09
CA VAL A 465 -30.08 -28.49 3.64
C VAL A 465 -30.31 -29.95 3.23
N VAL A 466 -29.99 -30.91 4.11
CA VAL A 466 -30.18 -32.37 3.88
C VAL A 466 -31.45 -32.94 4.53
N ASP A 467 -31.72 -32.63 5.80
CA ASP A 467 -32.74 -33.33 6.60
C ASP A 467 -34.09 -32.62 6.60
N GLU A 468 -34.13 -31.36 6.16
CA GLU A 468 -35.37 -30.60 6.13
C GLU A 468 -36.24 -31.02 4.95
N THR A 469 -37.48 -31.41 5.25
CA THR A 469 -38.45 -31.89 4.26
C THR A 469 -39.70 -31.02 4.19
N ARG A 470 -39.83 -30.07 5.12
CA ARG A 470 -40.97 -29.16 5.20
C ARG A 470 -40.83 -28.03 4.19
N TYR A 471 -41.96 -27.55 3.69
CA TYR A 471 -41.99 -26.41 2.79
C TYR A 471 -41.86 -25.10 3.55
N TYR A 472 -41.32 -24.06 2.92
CA TYR A 472 -41.51 -22.72 3.46
C TYR A 472 -43.00 -22.34 3.44
N THR A 473 -43.42 -21.56 4.44
CA THR A 473 -44.77 -20.99 4.51
C THR A 473 -45.12 -20.16 3.28
N GLU A 474 -46.38 -20.17 2.87
CA GLU A 474 -46.86 -19.41 1.72
C GLU A 474 -47.13 -17.95 2.09
N TRP A 475 -46.99 -17.04 1.12
CA TRP A 475 -47.33 -15.63 1.32
C TRP A 475 -48.85 -15.42 1.31
N ALA A 476 -49.37 -14.66 2.27
CA ALA A 476 -50.76 -14.18 2.29
C ALA A 476 -50.83 -12.70 2.70
N ASP A 477 -51.67 -11.93 2.01
CA ASP A 477 -51.82 -10.48 2.28
C ASP A 477 -52.43 -10.20 3.67
N GLU A 478 -53.31 -11.08 4.14
CA GLU A 478 -53.82 -11.10 5.52
C GLU A 478 -53.52 -12.47 6.15
N PRO A 479 -52.39 -12.64 6.86
CA PRO A 479 -52.04 -13.90 7.48
C PRO A 479 -53.01 -14.19 8.65
N GLY A 480 -53.99 -15.07 8.39
CA GLY A 480 -55.01 -15.47 9.36
C GLY A 480 -54.83 -16.88 9.92
N THR A 481 -53.81 -17.62 9.47
CA THR A 481 -53.51 -18.99 9.91
C THR A 481 -52.01 -19.18 10.18
N PRO A 482 -51.61 -20.15 11.04
CA PRO A 482 -50.18 -20.47 11.30
C PRO A 482 -49.41 -21.01 10.08
N LEU A 483 -50.05 -21.14 8.92
CA LEU A 483 -49.48 -21.72 7.69
C LEU A 483 -49.04 -20.66 6.67
N THR A 484 -49.31 -19.38 6.93
CA THR A 484 -49.08 -18.28 6.00
C THR A 484 -48.22 -17.19 6.64
N VAL A 485 -47.35 -16.57 5.85
CA VAL A 485 -46.56 -15.39 6.24
C VAL A 485 -47.04 -14.15 5.50
N GLY A 486 -46.89 -12.99 6.12
CA GLY A 486 -47.20 -11.70 5.52
C GLY A 486 -46.38 -10.57 6.16
N TYR A 487 -46.76 -9.32 5.92
CA TYR A 487 -46.01 -8.15 6.41
C TYR A 487 -45.85 -8.08 7.94
N HIS A 488 -46.75 -8.72 8.69
CA HIS A 488 -46.73 -8.74 10.16
C HIS A 488 -45.99 -9.95 10.75
N SER A 489 -45.45 -10.84 9.92
CA SER A 489 -44.69 -12.00 10.37
C SER A 489 -43.23 -11.60 10.64
N GLY A 490 -42.73 -11.94 11.82
CA GLY A 490 -41.34 -11.70 12.23
C GLY A 490 -40.90 -10.25 12.05
N ILE A 491 -39.81 -10.05 11.31
CA ILE A 491 -39.24 -8.73 10.99
C ILE A 491 -39.43 -8.33 9.51
N ILE A 492 -40.27 -9.03 8.74
CA ILE A 492 -40.44 -8.83 7.29
C ILE A 492 -40.72 -7.36 6.92
N SER A 493 -41.62 -6.68 7.64
CA SER A 493 -41.92 -5.27 7.39
C SER A 493 -40.73 -4.35 7.68
N ALA A 494 -39.94 -4.61 8.72
CA ALA A 494 -38.70 -3.87 8.96
C ALA A 494 -37.66 -4.16 7.88
N LYS A 495 -37.50 -5.41 7.45
CA LYS A 495 -36.57 -5.76 6.38
C LYS A 495 -36.93 -5.12 5.04
N ARG A 496 -38.22 -4.99 4.72
CA ARG A 496 -38.68 -4.15 3.60
C ARG A 496 -38.25 -2.69 3.75
N ALA A 497 -38.46 -2.08 4.93
CA ALA A 497 -38.07 -0.70 5.19
C ALA A 497 -36.54 -0.50 5.08
N LEU A 498 -35.75 -1.43 5.61
CA LEU A 498 -34.29 -1.44 5.53
C LEU A 498 -33.80 -1.61 4.09
N ASN A 499 -34.41 -2.49 3.29
CA ASN A 499 -34.05 -2.68 1.88
C ASN A 499 -34.37 -1.43 1.05
N ASN A 500 -35.52 -0.79 1.30
CA ASN A 500 -35.87 0.49 0.67
C ASN A 500 -34.88 1.60 1.06
N LEU A 501 -34.49 1.65 2.34
CA LEU A 501 -33.48 2.58 2.83
C LEU A 501 -32.14 2.35 2.14
N HIS A 502 -31.65 1.10 2.14
CA HIS A 502 -30.39 0.72 1.48
C HIS A 502 -30.38 1.09 -0.01
N PHE A 503 -31.46 0.77 -0.73
CA PHE A 503 -31.64 1.12 -2.13
C PHE A 503 -31.59 2.64 -2.35
N MET A 504 -32.33 3.40 -1.55
CA MET A 504 -32.36 4.87 -1.64
C MET A 504 -30.98 5.47 -1.37
N LEU A 505 -30.28 4.99 -0.35
CA LEU A 505 -28.93 5.44 0.00
C LEU A 505 -27.95 5.17 -1.15
N GLY A 506 -27.97 3.95 -1.71
CA GLY A 506 -27.13 3.59 -2.85
C GLY A 506 -27.43 4.42 -4.10
N ALA A 507 -28.71 4.54 -4.47
CA ALA A 507 -29.14 5.29 -5.65
C ALA A 507 -28.90 6.81 -5.54
N SER A 508 -28.92 7.35 -4.32
CA SER A 508 -28.72 8.79 -4.05
C SER A 508 -27.27 9.15 -3.70
N GLY A 509 -26.33 8.21 -3.85
CA GLY A 509 -24.90 8.48 -3.69
C GLY A 509 -24.42 8.64 -2.24
N TYR A 510 -25.06 7.99 -1.27
CA TYR A 510 -24.60 7.96 0.13
C TYR A 510 -23.46 6.95 0.30
N ASN A 511 -22.33 7.18 -0.38
CA ASN A 511 -21.22 6.23 -0.52
C ASN A 511 -20.14 6.36 0.57
N GLN A 512 -20.24 7.33 1.46
CA GLN A 512 -19.33 7.49 2.59
C GLN A 512 -19.92 6.89 3.87
N VAL A 513 -19.11 6.14 4.63
CA VAL A 513 -19.52 5.44 5.85
C VAL A 513 -18.64 5.79 7.04
N PHE A 514 -19.29 5.95 8.18
CA PHE A 514 -18.65 6.06 9.48
C PHE A 514 -19.39 5.15 10.46
N VAL A 515 -18.63 4.37 11.22
CA VAL A 515 -19.17 3.45 12.24
C VAL A 515 -18.64 3.91 13.59
N ASP A 516 -19.56 4.19 14.51
CA ASP A 516 -19.28 4.58 15.88
C ASP A 516 -19.78 3.50 16.84
N GLN A 517 -18.88 3.00 17.68
CA GLN A 517 -19.25 2.14 18.80
C GLN A 517 -19.70 3.05 19.95
N VAL A 518 -21.01 3.32 20.02
CA VAL A 518 -21.59 4.22 21.03
C VAL A 518 -21.42 3.64 22.43
N ASP A 519 -21.60 2.33 22.55
CA ASP A 519 -21.33 1.51 23.74
C ASP A 519 -21.18 0.03 23.36
N ALA A 520 -20.89 -0.87 24.30
CA ALA A 520 -20.64 -2.31 24.07
C ALA A 520 -21.66 -3.00 23.15
N ASP A 521 -22.95 -2.65 23.24
CA ASP A 521 -24.03 -3.26 22.45
C ASP A 521 -24.73 -2.28 21.48
N ILE A 522 -24.25 -1.03 21.38
CA ILE A 522 -24.89 0.01 20.57
C ILE A 522 -23.92 0.50 19.51
N VAL A 523 -24.31 0.31 18.25
CA VAL A 523 -23.54 0.72 17.08
C VAL A 523 -24.33 1.76 16.29
N ALA A 524 -23.68 2.88 15.95
CA ALA A 524 -24.23 3.88 15.06
C ALA A 524 -23.49 3.86 13.73
N VAL A 525 -24.22 3.69 12.64
CA VAL A 525 -23.68 3.72 11.28
C VAL A 525 -24.20 4.94 10.56
N THR A 526 -23.29 5.80 10.12
CA THR A 526 -23.59 6.97 9.30
C THR A 526 -23.29 6.66 7.85
N ARG A 527 -24.27 6.87 6.97
CA ARG A 527 -24.11 6.93 5.52
C ARG A 527 -24.21 8.40 5.10
N HIS A 528 -23.19 8.94 4.46
CA HIS A 528 -23.12 10.36 4.05
C HIS A 528 -23.06 10.49 2.54
N CYS A 529 -23.82 11.43 1.99
CA CYS A 529 -23.77 11.80 0.58
C CYS A 529 -22.83 13.01 0.41
N PRO A 530 -21.63 12.85 -0.20
CA PRO A 530 -20.70 13.97 -0.37
C PRO A 530 -21.23 15.06 -1.31
N GLY A 531 -22.21 14.77 -2.16
CA GLY A 531 -22.79 15.74 -3.08
C GLY A 531 -23.83 16.67 -2.43
N THR A 532 -24.65 16.15 -1.51
CA THR A 532 -25.71 16.94 -0.84
C THR A 532 -25.35 17.31 0.59
N HIS A 533 -24.32 16.68 1.15
CA HIS A 533 -23.97 16.69 2.57
C HIS A 533 -25.08 16.27 3.53
N GLN A 534 -26.08 15.55 3.03
CA GLN A 534 -27.03 14.87 3.89
C GLN A 534 -26.42 13.59 4.43
N SER A 535 -26.71 13.31 5.70
CA SER A 535 -26.34 12.07 6.37
C SER A 535 -27.58 11.30 6.77
N VAL A 536 -27.51 9.98 6.69
CA VAL A 536 -28.44 9.09 7.37
C VAL A 536 -27.68 8.35 8.44
N ILE A 537 -28.16 8.43 9.67
CA ILE A 537 -27.54 7.79 10.84
C ILE A 537 -28.52 6.74 11.34
N LEU A 538 -28.10 5.48 11.29
CA LEU A 538 -28.83 4.36 11.88
C LEU A 538 -28.14 3.95 13.17
N VAL A 539 -28.87 3.94 14.27
CA VAL A 539 -28.40 3.43 15.56
C VAL A 539 -29.10 2.12 15.86
N ALA A 540 -28.32 1.07 16.11
CA ALA A 540 -28.81 -0.26 16.42
C ALA A 540 -28.39 -0.67 17.83
N TYR A 541 -29.37 -1.07 18.65
CA TYR A 541 -29.12 -1.68 19.94
C TYR A 541 -29.17 -3.20 19.78
N THR A 542 -27.99 -3.79 19.61
CA THR A 542 -27.79 -5.23 19.39
C THR A 542 -28.09 -6.06 20.64
N ALA A 543 -28.28 -7.37 20.47
CA ALA A 543 -28.61 -8.31 21.53
C ALA A 543 -27.90 -9.66 21.31
N PHE A 544 -26.56 -9.62 21.20
CA PHE A 544 -25.73 -10.81 21.00
C PHE A 544 -25.90 -11.86 22.11
N THR A 545 -26.34 -11.42 23.30
CA THR A 545 -26.81 -12.29 24.37
C THR A 545 -28.27 -11.99 24.67
N HIS A 546 -29.04 -13.04 24.98
CA HIS A 546 -30.46 -12.89 25.30
C HIS A 546 -30.63 -12.05 26.57
N PRO A 547 -31.31 -10.88 26.52
CA PRO A 547 -31.43 -10.00 27.68
C PRO A 547 -32.24 -10.64 28.83
N ASP A 548 -31.98 -10.22 30.06
CA ASP A 548 -32.80 -10.63 31.22
C ASP A 548 -34.26 -10.15 31.04
N PRO A 549 -35.29 -10.95 31.39
CA PRO A 549 -36.69 -10.54 31.31
C PRO A 549 -37.01 -9.19 31.96
N ASP A 550 -36.32 -8.85 33.04
CA ASP A 550 -36.49 -7.60 33.79
C ASP A 550 -35.46 -6.52 33.39
N TYR A 551 -34.63 -6.79 32.38
CA TYR A 551 -33.62 -5.84 31.92
C TYR A 551 -34.26 -4.53 31.47
N ARG A 552 -33.75 -3.43 32.03
CA ARG A 552 -34.04 -2.09 31.54
C ARG A 552 -32.79 -1.24 31.68
N ARG A 553 -32.42 -0.58 30.60
CA ARG A 553 -31.36 0.41 30.63
C ARG A 553 -31.95 1.80 30.81
N ASP A 554 -31.57 2.45 31.91
CA ASP A 554 -32.08 3.78 32.27
C ASP A 554 -31.28 4.91 31.63
N TYR A 555 -30.03 4.67 31.24
CA TYR A 555 -29.18 5.67 30.61
C TYR A 555 -28.41 5.10 29.41
N VAL A 556 -28.60 5.75 28.26
CA VAL A 556 -27.80 5.60 27.06
C VAL A 556 -27.20 6.97 26.75
N LYS A 557 -25.92 6.99 26.35
CA LYS A 557 -25.23 8.23 25.98
C LYS A 557 -25.99 8.94 24.84
N PRO A 558 -26.37 10.23 24.99
CA PRO A 558 -27.09 10.96 23.94
C PRO A 558 -26.34 10.97 22.61
N LEU A 559 -27.08 10.87 21.50
CA LEU A 559 -26.52 11.00 20.17
C LEU A 559 -26.29 12.48 19.86
N ARG A 560 -25.10 12.83 19.38
CA ARG A 560 -24.76 14.20 18.98
C ARG A 560 -24.46 14.23 17.49
N VAL A 561 -25.19 15.06 16.77
CA VAL A 561 -25.07 15.20 15.32
C VAL A 561 -24.86 16.67 14.96
N GLU A 562 -24.00 16.92 13.98
CA GLU A 562 -23.76 18.28 13.48
C GLU A 562 -24.72 18.57 12.32
N GLY A 563 -25.73 19.40 12.56
CA GLY A 563 -26.82 19.67 11.62
C GLY A 563 -28.21 19.65 12.26
N THR A 564 -29.25 19.66 11.43
CA THR A 564 -30.66 19.56 11.81
C THR A 564 -31.23 18.21 11.41
N VAL A 565 -32.02 17.59 12.30
CA VAL A 565 -32.76 16.36 11.98
C VAL A 565 -33.96 16.72 11.10
N ASP A 566 -33.97 16.19 9.88
CA ASP A 566 -35.04 16.44 8.90
C ASP A 566 -36.24 15.51 9.17
N GLU A 567 -35.94 14.22 9.40
CA GLU A 567 -36.93 13.18 9.65
C GLU A 567 -36.32 12.03 10.46
N VAL A 568 -37.18 11.34 11.22
CA VAL A 568 -36.92 9.98 11.68
C VAL A 568 -37.47 9.06 10.59
N ILE A 569 -36.57 8.51 9.78
CA ILE A 569 -36.89 7.66 8.62
C ILE A 569 -37.66 6.43 9.09
N LEU A 570 -37.13 5.76 10.11
CA LEU A 570 -37.79 4.64 10.76
C LEU A 570 -37.33 4.50 12.22
N GLU A 571 -38.24 4.08 13.09
CA GLU A 571 -37.92 3.53 14.41
C GLU A 571 -38.61 2.17 14.52
N ALA A 572 -37.87 1.16 14.94
CA ALA A 572 -38.40 -0.19 15.03
C ALA A 572 -37.88 -0.93 16.25
N THR A 573 -38.76 -1.69 16.89
CA THR A 573 -38.46 -2.43 18.12
C THR A 573 -39.12 -3.80 18.06
N LEU A 574 -38.34 -4.85 18.35
CA LEU A 574 -38.87 -6.18 18.56
C LEU A 574 -39.13 -6.42 20.05
N LYS A 575 -40.33 -6.89 20.40
CA LYS A 575 -40.68 -7.25 21.79
C LYS A 575 -41.59 -8.47 21.85
N HIS A 576 -41.65 -9.10 23.01
CA HIS A 576 -42.63 -10.15 23.26
C HIS A 576 -44.08 -9.58 23.30
N ARG A 577 -45.05 -10.32 22.77
CA ARG A 577 -46.45 -9.87 22.54
C ARG A 577 -47.25 -9.72 23.84
N SER A 578 -47.10 -10.66 24.77
CA SER A 578 -48.03 -10.85 25.91
C SER A 578 -47.35 -11.02 27.28
N GLY A 579 -46.02 -10.87 27.34
CA GLY A 579 -45.21 -11.09 28.55
C GLY A 579 -44.17 -9.97 28.75
N PRO A 580 -43.23 -10.11 29.72
CA PRO A 580 -42.06 -9.24 29.82
C PRO A 580 -41.35 -9.06 28.47
N ARG A 581 -40.75 -7.88 28.23
CA ARG A 581 -40.20 -7.50 26.91
C ARG A 581 -39.26 -8.56 26.33
N TYR A 582 -38.44 -9.17 27.19
CA TYR A 582 -37.41 -10.15 26.84
C TYR A 582 -37.74 -11.59 27.21
N SER A 583 -39.03 -11.94 27.29
CA SER A 583 -39.44 -13.34 27.44
C SER A 583 -38.78 -14.25 26.40
N ARG A 584 -38.26 -15.39 26.88
CA ARG A 584 -37.66 -16.42 26.03
C ARG A 584 -38.72 -17.12 25.17
N PRO A 585 -38.34 -17.69 24.02
CA PRO A 585 -39.25 -18.44 23.16
C PRO A 585 -39.55 -19.82 23.76
N ASP A 586 -40.21 -19.86 24.91
CA ASP A 586 -40.57 -21.09 25.61
C ASP A 586 -41.86 -21.65 25.01
N GLY A 587 -41.80 -22.88 24.47
CA GLY A 587 -42.99 -23.57 23.95
C GLY A 587 -43.18 -23.53 22.43
N PHE A 588 -42.17 -23.10 21.65
CA PHE A 588 -42.20 -23.23 20.19
C PHE A 588 -42.40 -24.69 19.75
N GLN A 589 -43.38 -24.90 18.86
CA GLN A 589 -43.63 -26.21 18.25
C GLN A 589 -43.41 -26.13 16.74
N LYS A 590 -42.53 -27.01 16.24
CA LYS A 590 -42.31 -27.20 14.81
C LYS A 590 -43.59 -27.72 14.17
N ASN A 591 -44.07 -27.03 13.14
CA ASN A 591 -45.13 -27.54 12.29
C ASN A 591 -44.60 -28.75 11.49
N GLY A 592 -45.46 -29.76 11.27
CA GLY A 592 -45.07 -31.00 10.59
C GLY A 592 -45.02 -30.92 9.06
N VAL A 593 -45.52 -29.85 8.46
CA VAL A 593 -45.61 -29.67 6.99
C VAL A 593 -44.82 -28.45 6.52
N VAL A 594 -44.82 -27.37 7.30
CA VAL A 594 -44.16 -26.11 6.94
C VAL A 594 -43.09 -25.69 7.94
N ILE A 595 -42.13 -24.89 7.48
CA ILE A 595 -41.13 -24.23 8.32
C ILE A 595 -41.77 -22.96 8.90
N ASN A 596 -42.19 -23.03 10.15
CA ASN A 596 -42.80 -21.92 10.88
C ASN A 596 -41.77 -21.21 11.78
N GLY A 597 -41.94 -19.89 11.91
CA GLY A 597 -41.19 -19.04 12.82
C GLY A 597 -41.90 -18.76 14.14
N LEU A 598 -41.31 -17.90 14.97
CA LEU A 598 -41.87 -17.49 16.26
C LEU A 598 -43.01 -16.47 16.11
N GLU A 599 -44.17 -16.73 16.72
CA GLU A 599 -45.37 -15.87 16.64
C GLU A 599 -45.58 -14.98 17.88
N ASP A 600 -44.90 -15.29 18.98
CA ASP A 600 -44.99 -14.61 20.27
C ASP A 600 -44.25 -13.27 20.30
N TYR A 601 -43.53 -12.93 19.23
CA TYR A 601 -42.82 -11.66 19.08
C TYR A 601 -43.59 -10.75 18.13
N VAL A 602 -43.61 -9.47 18.47
CA VAL A 602 -44.24 -8.42 17.67
C VAL A 602 -43.22 -7.34 17.37
N LEU A 603 -43.13 -7.01 16.08
CA LEU A 603 -42.38 -5.87 15.60
C LEU A 603 -43.27 -4.62 15.68
N GLU A 604 -42.81 -3.61 16.40
CA GLU A 604 -43.39 -2.27 16.32
C GLU A 604 -42.53 -1.44 15.37
N LEU A 605 -43.07 -1.10 14.20
CA LEU A 605 -42.41 -0.29 13.18
C LEU A 605 -43.18 1.01 12.97
N ARG A 606 -42.46 2.13 12.90
CA ARG A 606 -43.01 3.43 12.51
C ARG A 606 -42.03 4.08 11.52
N GLU A 607 -42.56 4.67 10.46
CA GLU A 607 -41.79 5.22 9.35
C GLU A 607 -42.16 6.71 9.12
N HIS A 608 -41.22 7.50 8.61
CA HIS A 608 -41.40 8.90 8.21
C HIS A 608 -42.04 9.80 9.27
N LEU A 609 -41.40 9.89 10.44
CA LEU A 609 -41.89 10.66 11.58
C LEU A 609 -41.15 12.00 11.71
N LYS A 610 -41.83 12.99 12.27
CA LYS A 610 -41.15 14.17 12.84
C LYS A 610 -40.45 13.79 14.15
N LEU A 611 -39.39 14.50 14.51
CA LEU A 611 -38.68 14.24 15.77
C LEU A 611 -39.61 14.32 16.99
N SER A 612 -40.58 15.24 17.02
CA SER A 612 -41.58 15.36 18.09
C SER A 612 -42.55 14.18 18.19
N GLU A 613 -42.62 13.34 17.15
CA GLU A 613 -43.51 12.18 17.07
C GLU A 613 -42.77 10.86 17.39
N SER A 614 -41.44 10.91 17.50
CA SER A 614 -40.60 9.75 17.84
C SER A 614 -40.89 9.27 19.25
N ARG A 615 -40.92 7.94 19.43
CA ARG A 615 -41.01 7.31 20.76
C ARG A 615 -39.64 6.94 21.32
N THR A 616 -38.62 6.97 20.49
CA THR A 616 -37.26 6.55 20.84
C THR A 616 -36.33 7.74 21.08
N LEU A 617 -36.58 8.87 20.40
CA LEU A 617 -35.75 10.07 20.43
C LEU A 617 -36.51 11.29 20.93
N SER A 618 -35.82 12.16 21.65
CA SER A 618 -36.28 13.51 21.99
C SER A 618 -35.15 14.53 21.81
N SER A 619 -35.49 15.80 21.57
CA SER A 619 -34.49 16.87 21.50
C SER A 619 -33.88 17.16 22.87
N GLY A 620 -32.56 17.14 22.97
CA GLY A 620 -31.80 17.52 24.17
C GLY A 620 -31.11 18.87 24.03
N GLU A 621 -30.56 19.38 25.13
CA GLU A 621 -29.74 20.60 25.13
C GLU A 621 -28.25 20.25 24.91
N SER A 622 -27.69 20.68 23.77
CA SER A 622 -26.29 20.39 23.41
C SER A 622 -25.27 21.36 24.05
N GLY A 623 -25.71 22.57 24.40
CA GLY A 623 -24.83 23.69 24.80
C GLY A 623 -24.02 24.30 23.65
N ASP A 624 -24.10 23.75 22.43
CA ASP A 624 -23.43 24.24 21.23
C ASP A 624 -24.45 24.41 20.10
N SER A 625 -24.59 25.64 19.60
CA SER A 625 -25.50 25.99 18.51
C SER A 625 -25.23 25.27 17.17
N ASN A 626 -24.10 24.58 17.02
CA ASN A 626 -23.77 23.77 15.84
C ASN A 626 -24.22 22.30 16.00
N LEU A 627 -24.34 21.82 17.23
CA LEU A 627 -24.65 20.43 17.53
C LEU A 627 -26.11 20.28 17.93
N THR A 628 -26.79 19.31 17.31
CA THR A 628 -28.09 18.82 17.77
C THR A 628 -27.84 17.61 18.66
N GLN A 629 -28.29 17.69 19.91
CA GLN A 629 -28.28 16.54 20.82
C GLN A 629 -29.64 15.86 20.78
N LEU A 630 -29.62 14.54 20.70
CA LEU A 630 -30.80 13.68 20.75
C LEU A 630 -30.68 12.75 21.96
N ASP A 631 -31.64 12.89 22.86
CA ASP A 631 -31.74 12.08 24.07
C ASP A 631 -32.63 10.85 23.81
N TRP A 632 -32.30 9.75 24.47
CA TRP A 632 -33.02 8.48 24.35
C TRP A 632 -34.16 8.39 25.34
N THR A 633 -35.34 7.96 24.88
CA THR A 633 -36.55 7.83 25.71
C THR A 633 -36.90 6.36 25.98
N ASP A 634 -37.18 5.57 24.94
CA ASP A 634 -37.39 4.11 25.01
C ASP A 634 -36.53 3.36 23.98
N PHE A 635 -35.21 3.43 24.16
CA PHE A 635 -34.24 2.70 23.35
C PHE A 635 -33.60 1.57 24.15
N GLN A 636 -33.92 0.32 23.79
CA GLN A 636 -33.50 -0.87 24.52
C GLN A 636 -33.04 -1.98 23.53
N PRO A 637 -32.40 -3.08 23.98
CA PRO A 637 -31.97 -4.16 23.10
C PRO A 637 -33.05 -4.63 22.10
N GLY A 638 -32.64 -4.92 20.87
CA GLY A 638 -33.53 -5.29 19.77
C GLY A 638 -34.31 -4.13 19.16
N SER A 639 -33.77 -2.92 19.26
CA SER A 639 -34.35 -1.71 18.67
C SER A 639 -33.39 -1.02 17.72
N ILE A 640 -33.94 -0.35 16.72
CA ILE A 640 -33.21 0.46 15.75
C ILE A 640 -33.90 1.81 15.54
N VAL A 641 -33.12 2.83 15.20
CA VAL A 641 -33.65 4.10 14.71
C VAL A 641 -32.77 4.63 13.59
N ALA A 642 -33.36 5.09 12.50
CA ALA A 642 -32.66 5.77 11.41
C ALA A 642 -33.18 7.20 11.26
N ILE A 643 -32.26 8.16 11.27
CA ILE A 643 -32.57 9.59 11.12
C ILE A 643 -31.88 10.18 9.90
N ARG A 644 -32.52 11.14 9.24
CA ARG A 644 -31.90 11.98 8.22
C ARG A 644 -31.47 13.29 8.84
N VAL A 645 -30.24 13.69 8.56
CA VAL A 645 -29.64 14.92 9.06
C VAL A 645 -29.12 15.73 7.87
N SER A 646 -29.53 16.99 7.80
CA SER A 646 -28.96 17.99 6.89
C SER A 646 -28.09 18.97 7.65
N LEU A 647 -27.13 19.58 6.95
CA LEU A 647 -26.35 20.67 7.53
C LEU A 647 -27.23 21.91 7.77
N HIS A 648 -26.89 22.67 8.82
CA HIS A 648 -27.59 23.92 9.17
C HIS A 648 -27.61 24.92 8.01
N ASP A 649 -28.70 25.68 7.87
CA ASP A 649 -28.85 26.68 6.80
C ASP A 649 -27.72 27.71 6.75
N LYS A 650 -27.11 28.02 7.90
CA LYS A 650 -25.97 28.95 8.00
C LYS A 650 -24.71 28.49 7.25
N VAL A 651 -24.60 27.18 6.96
CA VAL A 651 -23.45 26.58 6.27
C VAL A 651 -23.63 26.56 4.75
N LYS A 652 -24.89 26.59 4.27
CA LYS A 652 -25.23 26.46 2.84
C LYS A 652 -24.52 27.49 1.93
N PRO A 653 -24.37 28.78 2.30
CA PRO A 653 -23.63 29.74 1.47
C PRO A 653 -22.15 29.36 1.27
N ALA A 654 -21.50 28.84 2.33
CA ALA A 654 -20.11 28.39 2.25
C ALA A 654 -19.97 27.17 1.33
N LEU A 655 -20.89 26.20 1.42
CA LEU A 655 -20.89 25.02 0.55
C LEU A 655 -21.15 25.35 -0.91
N SER A 656 -21.98 26.36 -1.21
CA SER A 656 -22.20 26.81 -2.58
C SER A 656 -20.89 27.31 -3.20
N LEU A 657 -20.12 28.13 -2.47
CA LEU A 657 -18.82 28.62 -2.92
C LEU A 657 -17.83 27.46 -3.12
N LEU A 658 -17.76 26.54 -2.15
CA LEU A 658 -16.85 25.40 -2.24
C LEU A 658 -17.25 24.41 -3.35
N GLY A 659 -18.55 24.28 -3.65
CA GLY A 659 -19.07 23.45 -4.73
C GLY A 659 -18.61 23.91 -6.11
N GLU A 660 -18.49 25.23 -6.32
CA GLU A 660 -17.89 25.79 -7.54
C GLU A 660 -16.41 25.36 -7.68
N LEU A 661 -15.66 25.34 -6.58
CA LEU A 661 -14.28 24.86 -6.56
C LEU A 661 -14.18 23.36 -6.81
N VAL A 662 -15.07 22.54 -6.24
CA VAL A 662 -15.16 21.09 -6.54
C VAL A 662 -15.33 20.91 -8.04
N SER A 663 -16.32 21.56 -8.65
CA SER A 663 -16.56 21.45 -10.09
C SER A 663 -15.39 21.96 -10.94
N GLY A 664 -14.66 22.97 -10.47
CA GLY A 664 -13.52 23.55 -11.19
C GLY A 664 -12.25 22.71 -11.11
N PHE A 665 -12.00 22.05 -9.97
CA PHE A 665 -10.74 21.38 -9.68
C PHE A 665 -10.78 19.85 -9.81
N THR A 666 -11.93 19.19 -9.57
CA THR A 666 -11.98 17.72 -9.50
C THR A 666 -12.66 17.10 -10.71
N HIS A 667 -13.70 17.74 -11.27
CA HIS A 667 -14.48 17.21 -12.39
C HIS A 667 -13.81 17.37 -13.75
N ARG A 668 -12.73 18.16 -13.84
CA ARG A 668 -11.98 18.42 -15.07
C ARG A 668 -10.64 17.67 -15.02
N VAL A 669 -10.16 17.26 -16.20
CA VAL A 669 -8.82 16.65 -16.34
C VAL A 669 -7.73 17.65 -15.94
N VAL A 670 -7.93 18.93 -16.26
CA VAL A 670 -7.05 20.03 -15.88
C VAL A 670 -7.83 20.97 -14.96
N PRO A 671 -7.37 21.20 -13.71
CA PRO A 671 -8.00 22.14 -12.80
C PRO A 671 -8.16 23.54 -13.41
N SER A 672 -9.28 24.20 -13.14
CA SER A 672 -9.51 25.56 -13.65
C SER A 672 -10.45 26.35 -12.75
N HIS A 673 -10.08 27.61 -12.48
CA HIS A 673 -10.93 28.58 -11.82
C HIS A 673 -10.59 29.97 -12.36
N GLU A 674 -11.57 30.69 -12.91
CA GLU A 674 -11.33 31.92 -13.69
C GLU A 674 -10.75 33.06 -12.83
N GLU A 675 -11.41 33.39 -11.71
CA GLU A 675 -10.95 34.41 -10.75
C GLU A 675 -9.52 34.11 -10.26
N LEU A 676 -9.22 32.83 -10.00
CA LEU A 676 -7.89 32.45 -9.51
C LEU A 676 -6.83 32.54 -10.60
N ARG A 677 -7.16 32.16 -11.84
CA ARG A 677 -6.24 32.31 -12.98
C ARG A 677 -5.94 33.77 -13.26
N GLU A 678 -6.92 34.65 -13.12
CA GLU A 678 -6.71 36.10 -13.26
C GLU A 678 -5.70 36.61 -12.22
N VAL A 679 -5.89 36.25 -10.94
CA VAL A 679 -4.97 36.61 -9.85
C VAL A 679 -3.57 36.02 -10.09
N ILE A 680 -3.48 34.74 -10.42
CA ILE A 680 -2.20 34.04 -10.64
C ILE A 680 -1.46 34.58 -11.86
N SER A 681 -2.16 35.02 -12.91
CA SER A 681 -1.54 35.55 -14.13
C SER A 681 -0.71 36.82 -13.91
N ARG A 682 -0.93 37.52 -12.79
CA ARG A 682 -0.21 38.73 -12.38
C ARG A 682 1.06 38.43 -11.59
N LEU A 683 1.23 37.20 -11.11
CA LEU A 683 2.39 36.80 -10.33
C LEU A 683 3.59 36.60 -11.24
N ASP A 684 4.75 37.09 -10.80
CA ASP A 684 6.03 36.78 -11.42
C ASP A 684 6.73 35.57 -10.74
N LEU A 685 7.91 35.18 -11.24
CA LEU A 685 8.66 34.05 -10.68
C LEU A 685 9.18 34.31 -9.24
N SER A 686 9.32 35.57 -8.82
CA SER A 686 9.67 35.93 -7.44
C SER A 686 8.46 35.82 -6.51
N ASP A 687 7.28 36.23 -6.96
CA ASP A 687 6.02 36.02 -6.23
C ASP A 687 5.74 34.52 -6.05
N LEU A 688 6.01 33.72 -7.09
CA LEU A 688 5.89 32.27 -7.05
C LEU A 688 6.91 31.61 -6.10
N ASN A 689 8.13 32.15 -5.94
CA ASN A 689 9.04 31.72 -4.87
C ASN A 689 8.39 31.87 -3.50
N ARG A 690 7.68 32.99 -3.26
CA ARG A 690 6.97 33.20 -1.99
C ARG A 690 5.78 32.26 -1.83
N ALA A 691 4.94 32.14 -2.86
CA ALA A 691 3.73 31.33 -2.82
C ALA A 691 4.04 29.83 -2.61
N LEU A 692 5.07 29.32 -3.26
CA LEU A 692 5.40 27.90 -3.29
C LEU A 692 6.48 27.50 -2.26
N TYR A 693 7.53 28.29 -2.06
CA TYR A 693 8.74 27.84 -1.34
C TYR A 693 8.98 28.59 -0.03
N ARG A 694 10.04 29.41 0.06
CA ARG A 694 10.57 30.07 1.26
C ARG A 694 10.92 29.10 2.38
N CYS A 695 12.22 28.92 2.63
CA CYS A 695 12.64 28.23 3.85
C CYS A 695 12.44 29.13 5.08
N ALA A 696 12.53 28.55 6.27
CA ALA A 696 12.24 29.25 7.52
C ALA A 696 13.15 30.47 7.75
N GLU A 697 14.42 30.39 7.34
CA GLU A 697 15.41 31.47 7.43
C GLU A 697 15.04 32.64 6.52
N GLU A 698 14.64 32.36 5.29
CA GLU A 698 14.21 33.38 4.33
C GLU A 698 12.94 34.10 4.80
N GLU A 699 11.95 33.35 5.31
CA GLU A 699 10.70 33.94 5.79
C GLU A 699 10.92 34.82 7.04
N ARG A 700 11.74 34.37 8.00
CA ARG A 700 12.00 35.09 9.25
C ARG A 700 12.73 36.40 9.04
N GLU A 701 13.58 36.47 8.02
CA GLU A 701 14.44 37.62 7.75
C GLU A 701 13.64 38.89 7.40
N GLU A 702 12.45 38.75 6.84
CA GLU A 702 11.58 39.88 6.50
C GLU A 702 11.00 40.62 7.73
N GLY A 703 11.32 40.16 8.94
CA GLY A 703 11.00 40.88 10.18
C GLY A 703 9.53 40.84 10.58
N GLN A 704 8.71 40.06 9.89
CA GLN A 704 7.27 39.93 10.15
C GLN A 704 6.93 38.69 11.02
N GLY A 705 7.93 38.04 11.61
CA GLY A 705 7.75 37.02 12.65
C GLY A 705 7.14 35.69 12.21
N ALA A 706 7.13 35.38 10.91
CA ALA A 706 6.68 34.08 10.39
C ALA A 706 7.87 33.16 10.12
N GLY A 707 7.72 31.87 10.44
CA GLY A 707 8.59 30.78 9.99
C GLY A 707 7.74 29.66 9.41
N VAL A 708 8.31 28.47 9.24
CA VAL A 708 7.57 27.28 8.82
C VAL A 708 6.47 26.91 9.83
N TYR A 709 5.37 26.35 9.35
CA TYR A 709 4.30 25.86 10.22
C TYR A 709 4.73 24.54 10.89
N ASP A 710 4.51 24.43 12.21
CA ASP A 710 4.78 23.24 13.00
C ASP A 710 3.48 22.46 13.25
N ILE A 711 3.38 21.28 12.64
CA ILE A 711 2.20 20.42 12.77
C ILE A 711 2.31 19.64 14.09
N PRO A 712 1.38 19.81 15.05
CA PRO A 712 1.39 19.07 16.30
C PRO A 712 1.49 17.55 16.07
N ASP A 713 2.27 16.87 16.91
CA ASP A 713 2.54 15.42 16.84
C ASP A 713 3.19 14.94 15.52
N PHE A 714 3.74 15.86 14.73
CA PHE A 714 4.40 15.54 13.46
C PHE A 714 5.73 16.28 13.27
N GLY A 715 5.71 17.62 13.35
CA GLY A 715 6.88 18.49 13.26
C GLY A 715 6.75 19.63 12.23
N PRO A 716 7.82 20.45 12.09
CA PRO A 716 7.84 21.57 11.16
C PRO A 716 7.80 21.14 9.70
N THR A 717 7.09 21.92 8.90
CA THR A 717 7.18 21.92 7.44
C THR A 717 8.55 22.43 6.99
N VAL A 718 9.00 22.04 5.80
CA VAL A 718 10.32 22.47 5.28
C VAL A 718 10.23 23.81 4.53
N TYR A 719 9.13 24.06 3.82
CA TYR A 719 8.79 25.35 3.20
C TYR A 719 7.59 25.99 3.90
N CYS A 720 7.57 27.33 3.88
CA CYS A 720 6.44 28.11 4.34
C CYS A 720 5.30 28.16 3.30
N GLY A 721 5.64 28.04 2.01
CA GLY A 721 4.71 28.02 0.90
C GLY A 721 4.02 26.67 0.67
N LEU A 722 3.26 26.58 -0.43
CA LEU A 722 2.43 25.42 -0.73
C LEU A 722 3.21 24.18 -1.22
N GLN A 723 4.43 24.35 -1.74
CA GLN A 723 5.18 23.28 -2.40
C GLN A 723 5.45 22.08 -1.49
N GLY A 724 5.42 20.90 -2.12
CA GLY A 724 6.17 19.73 -1.70
C GLY A 724 6.77 18.98 -2.90
N GLU A 725 7.91 18.32 -2.76
CA GLU A 725 8.49 17.52 -3.85
C GLU A 725 7.61 16.29 -4.15
N HIS A 726 7.50 15.98 -5.46
CA HIS A 726 6.71 14.89 -5.99
C HIS A 726 7.67 13.72 -6.29
N SER A 727 8.06 12.92 -5.28
CA SER A 727 8.76 11.67 -5.58
C SER A 727 7.72 10.58 -5.89
N ILE A 728 7.80 10.06 -7.11
CA ILE A 728 7.05 8.88 -7.54
C ILE A 728 7.82 7.66 -7.02
N GLN A 729 7.16 6.89 -6.15
CA GLN A 729 7.53 5.57 -5.57
C GLN A 729 8.49 5.52 -4.36
N PRO A 730 8.08 4.86 -3.25
CA PRO A 730 8.99 4.20 -2.33
C PRO A 730 9.22 2.76 -2.77
N LEU A 731 10.41 2.45 -3.28
CA LEU A 731 10.85 1.06 -3.47
C LEU A 731 12.34 0.94 -3.15
N SER A 732 12.69 1.14 -1.87
CA SER A 732 13.84 0.51 -1.19
C SER A 732 14.09 1.18 0.17
N LEU A 733 14.27 0.35 1.20
CA LEU A 733 14.77 0.74 2.52
C LEU A 733 16.05 1.60 2.40
N SER A 734 16.04 2.83 2.94
CA SER A 734 17.20 3.47 3.59
C SER A 734 16.81 4.83 4.21
N LEU A 735 16.86 4.90 5.54
CA LEU A 735 17.11 6.08 6.39
C LEU A 735 16.27 7.37 6.18
N SER A 736 15.16 7.44 6.90
CA SER A 736 14.74 8.55 7.78
C SER A 736 15.15 10.00 7.43
N LEU A 737 14.69 10.53 6.30
CA LEU A 737 14.48 11.97 6.16
C LEU A 737 12.98 12.22 5.99
N ARG A 738 12.39 12.83 7.02
CA ARG A 738 10.97 13.19 7.11
C ARG A 738 10.71 14.34 6.14
N GLU A 739 10.14 14.03 4.99
CA GLU A 739 9.71 15.03 4.02
C GLU A 739 8.28 15.51 4.35
N SER A 740 8.21 16.61 5.11
CA SER A 740 6.99 17.22 5.65
C SER A 740 6.60 18.48 4.86
N TRP A 741 5.54 18.41 4.05
CA TRP A 741 5.09 19.49 3.16
C TRP A 741 3.57 19.58 3.11
N PHE A 742 2.94 20.74 2.84
CA PHE A 742 1.48 20.73 2.63
C PHE A 742 1.11 19.83 1.46
N MET A 743 1.69 20.05 0.27
CA MET A 743 1.34 19.25 -0.90
C MET A 743 1.93 17.84 -0.94
N SER A 744 3.13 17.58 -0.39
CA SER A 744 3.62 16.19 -0.33
C SER A 744 2.97 15.36 0.78
N LEU A 745 2.53 15.98 1.89
CA LEU A 745 1.71 15.26 2.87
C LEU A 745 0.36 14.95 2.24
N LEU A 746 -0.30 15.95 1.63
CA LEU A 746 -1.57 15.75 0.93
C LEU A 746 -1.46 14.75 -0.22
N SER A 747 -0.35 14.70 -0.96
CA SER A 747 -0.16 13.72 -2.04
C SER A 747 -0.09 12.27 -1.54
N ASN A 748 0.24 12.04 -0.27
CA ASN A 748 0.21 10.73 0.37
C ASN A 748 -1.12 10.48 1.08
N ILE A 749 -1.62 11.47 1.82
CA ILE A 749 -2.84 11.39 2.62
C ILE A 749 -4.09 11.21 1.76
N ARG A 750 -4.21 11.99 0.66
CA ARG A 750 -5.41 12.00 -0.19
C ARG A 750 -5.65 10.67 -0.91
N PRO A 751 -4.67 10.04 -1.59
CA PRO A 751 -4.91 8.78 -2.29
C PRO A 751 -5.29 7.62 -1.37
N SER A 752 -4.78 7.61 -0.13
CA SER A 752 -5.10 6.58 0.86
C SER A 752 -6.27 6.95 1.78
N ASN A 753 -6.87 8.13 1.62
CA ASN A 753 -7.86 8.70 2.55
C ASN A 753 -7.40 8.63 4.02
N ASP A 754 -6.13 8.96 4.31
CA ASP A 754 -5.58 8.94 5.67
C ASP A 754 -6.07 10.13 6.52
N LEU A 755 -7.36 10.11 6.85
CA LEU A 755 -7.98 11.08 7.74
C LEU A 755 -7.42 11.00 9.18
N GLY A 756 -6.65 9.95 9.51
CA GLY A 756 -5.98 9.78 10.80
C GLY A 756 -4.68 10.57 10.94
N HIS A 757 -4.14 11.11 9.85
CA HIS A 757 -2.88 11.86 9.86
C HIS A 757 -2.91 13.08 10.81
N PRO A 758 -1.81 13.41 11.53
CA PRO A 758 -1.76 14.57 12.44
C PRO A 758 -2.16 15.91 11.80
N MET A 759 -1.86 16.11 10.51
CA MET A 759 -2.32 17.27 9.72
C MET A 759 -3.85 17.37 9.68
N CYS A 760 -4.55 16.26 9.38
CA CYS A 760 -6.01 16.21 9.38
C CYS A 760 -6.58 16.47 10.77
N ASN A 761 -5.93 15.96 11.82
CA ASN A 761 -6.30 16.23 13.21
C ASN A 761 -6.16 17.72 13.55
N ASN A 762 -5.04 18.36 13.18
CA ASN A 762 -4.81 19.78 13.39
C ASN A 762 -5.88 20.65 12.70
N LEU A 763 -6.22 20.32 11.45
CA LEU A 763 -7.28 20.98 10.68
C LEU A 763 -8.68 20.83 11.30
N ARG A 764 -8.96 19.68 11.94
CA ARG A 764 -10.21 19.47 12.70
C ARG A 764 -10.24 20.25 14.00
N GLN A 765 -9.09 20.36 14.68
CA GLN A 765 -8.98 21.02 15.98
C GLN A 765 -9.04 22.54 15.91
N GLY A 766 -8.62 23.15 14.80
CA GLY A 766 -8.69 24.60 14.66
C GLY A 766 -8.24 25.13 13.30
N ASN A 767 -8.28 26.46 13.18
CA ASN A 767 -8.05 27.17 11.92
C ASN A 767 -6.60 27.64 11.73
N TRP A 768 -5.67 27.29 12.65
CA TRP A 768 -4.33 27.88 12.67
C TRP A 768 -3.55 27.66 11.37
N MET A 769 -3.62 26.45 10.80
CA MET A 769 -2.99 26.12 9.53
C MET A 769 -3.65 26.85 8.36
N ILE A 770 -4.98 26.96 8.39
CA ILE A 770 -5.76 27.72 7.41
C ILE A 770 -5.32 29.19 7.41
N ASP A 771 -5.27 29.79 8.59
CA ASP A 771 -4.90 31.19 8.79
C ASP A 771 -3.46 31.47 8.40
N TYR A 772 -2.54 30.56 8.75
CA TYR A 772 -1.14 30.64 8.38
C TYR A 772 -0.94 30.81 6.87
N VAL A 773 -1.62 29.98 6.05
CA VAL A 773 -1.43 29.94 4.59
C VAL A 773 -1.75 31.28 3.94
N TRP A 774 -2.91 31.87 4.22
CA TRP A 774 -3.31 33.11 3.56
C TRP A 774 -2.64 34.35 4.18
N GLN A 775 -2.42 34.36 5.51
CA GLN A 775 -1.84 35.51 6.20
C GLN A 775 -0.43 35.81 5.73
N ARG A 776 0.39 34.79 5.47
CA ARG A 776 1.78 35.00 5.04
C ARG A 776 1.89 35.63 3.65
N LEU A 777 0.92 35.35 2.77
CA LEU A 777 0.87 35.91 1.42
C LEU A 777 0.33 37.34 1.42
N LYS A 778 -0.70 37.64 2.23
CA LYS A 778 -1.26 39.01 2.35
C LYS A 778 -0.26 40.07 2.82
N ARG A 779 0.81 39.66 3.50
CA ARG A 779 1.82 40.59 4.01
C ARG A 779 2.78 41.14 2.95
N ASN A 780 2.81 40.52 1.76
CA ASN A 780 3.65 40.98 0.65
C ASN A 780 2.76 41.47 -0.50
N SER A 781 3.06 42.66 -1.03
CA SER A 781 2.26 43.31 -2.06
C SER A 781 2.06 42.47 -3.33
N GLY A 782 3.08 41.72 -3.78
CA GLY A 782 3.01 40.91 -4.99
C GLY A 782 2.12 39.67 -4.86
N THR A 783 1.99 39.13 -3.64
CA THR A 783 1.14 37.96 -3.36
C THR A 783 -0.14 38.29 -2.60
N ALA A 784 -0.44 39.58 -2.40
CA ALA A 784 -1.55 40.02 -1.58
C ALA A 784 -2.92 39.62 -2.16
N GLU A 785 -3.08 39.71 -3.48
CA GLU A 785 -4.31 39.27 -4.17
C GLU A 785 -4.52 37.75 -4.05
N LEU A 786 -3.45 36.96 -4.19
CA LEU A 786 -3.50 35.50 -3.97
C LEU A 786 -3.88 35.18 -2.52
N GLY A 787 -3.28 35.89 -1.57
CA GLY A 787 -3.64 35.79 -0.15
C GLY A 787 -5.10 36.15 0.12
N GLY A 788 -5.62 37.19 -0.54
CA GLY A 788 -7.04 37.58 -0.46
C GLY A 788 -7.99 36.53 -1.06
N TRP A 789 -7.61 35.92 -2.19
CA TRP A 789 -8.37 34.82 -2.77
C TRP A 789 -8.38 33.59 -1.85
N LEU A 790 -7.23 33.22 -1.27
CA LEU A 790 -7.14 32.11 -0.33
C LEU A 790 -7.91 32.38 0.96
N GLU A 791 -7.84 33.61 1.51
CA GLU A 791 -8.63 34.02 2.69
C GLU A 791 -10.13 33.85 2.43
N LYS A 792 -10.65 34.37 1.31
CA LYS A 792 -12.07 34.25 0.91
C LYS A 792 -12.54 32.78 0.89
N ASN A 793 -11.79 31.92 0.20
CA ASN A 793 -12.20 30.53 -0.02
C ASN A 793 -11.95 29.64 1.20
N LEU A 794 -10.84 29.84 1.92
CA LEU A 794 -10.56 29.09 3.13
C LEU A 794 -11.43 29.52 4.32
N LEU A 795 -11.89 30.77 4.38
CA LEU A 795 -12.88 31.20 5.38
C LEU A 795 -14.20 30.43 5.21
N ALA A 796 -14.61 30.14 3.98
CA ALA A 796 -15.75 29.25 3.73
C ALA A 796 -15.51 27.84 4.27
N VAL A 797 -14.28 27.31 4.15
CA VAL A 797 -13.89 26.03 4.76
C VAL A 797 -14.02 26.07 6.29
N THR A 798 -13.67 27.16 6.95
CA THR A 798 -13.84 27.26 8.42
C THR A 798 -15.30 27.26 8.89
N SER A 799 -16.24 27.47 7.96
CA SER A 799 -17.67 27.51 8.23
C SER A 799 -18.36 26.15 8.04
N VAL A 800 -17.69 25.15 7.46
CA VAL A 800 -18.22 23.80 7.32
C VAL A 800 -17.94 22.94 8.56
N PRO A 801 -18.70 21.85 8.76
CA PRO A 801 -18.43 20.88 9.81
C PRO A 801 -16.97 20.44 9.91
N ARG A 802 -16.46 20.28 11.13
CA ARG A 802 -15.04 20.02 11.36
C ARG A 802 -14.55 18.76 10.65
N TYR A 803 -15.37 17.71 10.59
CA TYR A 803 -15.01 16.47 9.90
C TYR A 803 -14.84 16.63 8.37
N LEU A 804 -15.36 17.70 7.75
CA LEU A 804 -15.19 18.02 6.33
C LEU A 804 -14.01 18.98 6.05
N VAL A 805 -13.49 19.66 7.07
CA VAL A 805 -12.43 20.66 6.91
C VAL A 805 -11.19 20.11 6.20
N PRO A 806 -10.67 18.89 6.52
CA PRO A 806 -9.48 18.37 5.85
C PRO A 806 -9.64 18.20 4.33
N SER A 807 -10.78 17.67 3.86
CA SER A 807 -11.00 17.42 2.43
C SER A 807 -11.21 18.71 1.64
N TYR A 808 -11.90 19.69 2.22
CA TYR A 808 -12.08 20.99 1.59
C TYR A 808 -10.81 21.86 1.65
N PHE A 809 -10.01 21.75 2.71
CA PHE A 809 -8.69 22.37 2.75
C PHE A 809 -7.79 21.84 1.62
N ASP A 810 -7.69 20.51 1.48
CA ASP A 810 -6.97 19.87 0.37
C ASP A 810 -7.47 20.35 -1.00
N LEU A 811 -8.79 20.39 -1.21
CA LEU A 811 -9.38 20.87 -2.46
C LEU A 811 -8.87 22.26 -2.86
N VAL A 812 -8.91 23.22 -1.92
CA VAL A 812 -8.49 24.60 -2.17
C VAL A 812 -6.99 24.68 -2.41
N ILE A 813 -6.19 24.04 -1.55
CA ILE A 813 -4.72 24.10 -1.60
C ILE A 813 -4.17 23.39 -2.83
N THR A 814 -4.66 22.18 -3.12
CA THR A 814 -4.25 21.42 -4.30
C THR A 814 -4.65 22.13 -5.59
N GLY A 815 -5.87 22.67 -5.68
CA GLY A 815 -6.32 23.43 -6.83
C GLY A 815 -5.48 24.67 -7.09
N ALA A 816 -5.17 25.44 -6.04
CA ALA A 816 -4.29 26.60 -6.13
C ALA A 816 -2.86 26.21 -6.52
N TYR A 817 -2.31 25.17 -5.92
CA TYR A 817 -0.98 24.66 -6.20
C TYR A 817 -0.79 24.26 -7.67
N CYS A 818 -1.73 23.49 -8.25
CA CYS A 818 -1.66 23.10 -9.65
C CYS A 818 -1.60 24.32 -10.59
N LEU A 819 -2.42 25.33 -10.34
CA LEU A 819 -2.45 26.55 -11.17
C LEU A 819 -1.21 27.42 -10.98
N LEU A 820 -0.61 27.45 -9.78
CA LEU A 820 0.66 28.14 -9.53
C LEU A 820 1.82 27.47 -10.26
N LEU A 821 1.85 26.14 -10.34
CA LEU A 821 2.85 25.42 -11.12
C LEU A 821 2.70 25.69 -12.62
N ASP A 822 1.47 25.65 -13.14
CA ASP A 822 1.20 25.98 -14.55
C ASP A 822 1.67 27.39 -14.88
N GLN A 823 1.46 28.37 -13.99
CA GLN A 823 1.97 29.72 -14.16
C GLN A 823 3.50 29.79 -14.08
N ALA A 824 4.14 29.05 -13.17
CA ALA A 824 5.59 29.02 -13.08
C ALA A 824 6.21 28.54 -14.40
N TRP A 825 5.64 27.50 -15.02
CA TRP A 825 6.13 26.99 -16.29
C TRP A 825 5.76 27.88 -17.48
N SER A 826 4.60 28.54 -17.46
CA SER A 826 4.18 29.46 -18.54
C SER A 826 5.06 30.71 -18.64
N LEU A 827 5.64 31.16 -17.52
CA LEU A 827 6.61 32.25 -17.46
C LEU A 827 8.02 31.84 -17.86
N MET A 828 8.27 30.54 -18.05
CA MET A 828 9.58 30.02 -18.46
C MET A 828 9.64 29.79 -19.98
N SER A 829 10.85 29.53 -20.46
CA SER A 829 11.11 29.23 -21.87
C SER A 829 10.30 28.03 -22.39
N SER A 830 10.13 27.93 -23.72
CA SER A 830 9.47 26.79 -24.36
C SER A 830 10.15 25.46 -24.02
N PHE A 831 11.47 25.45 -23.79
CA PHE A 831 12.20 24.28 -23.32
C PHE A 831 11.60 23.69 -22.04
N VAL A 832 11.13 24.53 -21.13
CA VAL A 832 10.49 24.13 -19.88
C VAL A 832 9.00 23.89 -20.09
N HIS A 833 8.28 24.88 -20.60
CA HIS A 833 6.82 24.84 -20.73
C HIS A 833 6.34 23.63 -21.54
N GLU A 834 6.99 23.36 -22.68
CA GLU A 834 6.71 22.22 -23.57
C GLU A 834 7.55 20.97 -23.21
N GLY A 835 8.34 21.05 -22.14
CA GLY A 835 9.21 19.99 -21.67
C GLY A 835 8.47 18.83 -20.98
N SER A 836 9.22 17.76 -20.71
CA SER A 836 8.71 16.63 -19.92
C SER A 836 8.40 17.05 -18.48
N SER A 837 7.62 16.24 -17.75
CA SER A 837 7.39 16.43 -16.31
C SER A 837 8.70 16.53 -15.52
N PHE A 838 9.71 15.73 -15.87
CA PHE A 838 11.03 15.79 -15.26
C PHE A 838 11.72 17.13 -15.50
N ASN A 839 11.70 17.65 -16.73
CA ASN A 839 12.29 18.95 -17.04
C ASN A 839 11.58 20.08 -16.29
N ARG A 840 10.25 20.06 -16.31
CA ARG A 840 9.40 21.00 -15.57
C ARG A 840 9.68 20.99 -14.07
N ASN A 841 9.88 19.81 -13.47
CA ASN A 841 10.25 19.69 -12.06
C ASN A 841 11.66 20.23 -11.76
N LEU A 842 12.66 19.95 -12.61
CA LEU A 842 14.00 20.52 -12.45
C LEU A 842 14.00 22.05 -12.55
N ALA A 843 13.22 22.60 -13.49
CA ALA A 843 13.13 24.03 -13.72
C ALA A 843 12.55 24.79 -12.51
N LEU A 844 11.69 24.17 -11.70
CA LEU A 844 11.20 24.75 -10.46
C LEU A 844 12.32 25.02 -9.44
N GLY A 845 13.46 24.33 -9.52
CA GLY A 845 14.66 24.67 -8.76
C GLY A 845 15.13 26.12 -8.98
N SER A 846 14.82 26.70 -10.15
CA SER A 846 15.05 28.13 -10.43
C SER A 846 14.22 29.04 -9.53
N VAL A 847 12.95 28.70 -9.35
CA VAL A 847 12.00 29.45 -8.51
C VAL A 847 12.34 29.24 -7.05
N GLN A 848 12.69 28.02 -6.66
CA GLN A 848 13.10 27.68 -5.30
C GLN A 848 14.35 28.46 -4.86
N CYS A 849 15.43 28.43 -5.63
CA CYS A 849 16.70 29.05 -5.25
C CYS A 849 16.77 30.55 -5.58
N GLY A 850 15.97 31.04 -6.52
CA GLY A 850 15.93 32.45 -6.94
C GLY A 850 14.75 33.20 -6.35
N GLY A 851 15.00 33.95 -5.27
CA GLY A 851 14.01 34.83 -4.63
C GLY A 851 14.63 36.15 -4.17
N VAL A 852 13.78 37.12 -3.79
CA VAL A 852 14.20 38.40 -3.19
C VAL A 852 14.48 38.18 -1.71
N VAL A 853 15.69 38.55 -1.26
CA VAL A 853 16.18 38.38 0.11
C VAL A 853 16.95 39.63 0.53
N HIS A 854 16.38 40.42 1.45
CA HIS A 854 16.85 41.78 1.75
C HIS A 854 18.24 41.80 2.42
N SER A 855 18.58 40.78 3.20
CA SER A 855 19.87 40.61 3.86
C SER A 855 21.02 40.26 2.91
N ALA A 856 20.70 39.90 1.66
CA ALA A 856 21.65 39.42 0.68
C ALA A 856 21.44 40.07 -0.70
N PRO A 857 21.51 41.42 -0.80
CA PRO A 857 21.24 42.13 -2.05
C PRO A 857 22.38 41.95 -3.06
N LEU A 858 22.06 42.15 -4.34
CA LEU A 858 23.08 42.39 -5.36
C LEU A 858 23.71 43.79 -5.16
N PRO A 859 24.94 44.01 -5.65
CA PRO A 859 25.59 45.32 -5.56
C PRO A 859 24.85 46.39 -6.38
N SER A 860 25.04 47.66 -6.01
CA SER A 860 24.43 48.78 -6.72
C SER A 860 24.91 48.87 -8.18
N PHE A 861 23.96 49.11 -9.08
CA PHE A 861 24.20 49.16 -10.53
C PHE A 861 24.50 50.58 -11.02
N SER A 862 25.02 50.69 -12.25
CA SER A 862 25.29 51.99 -12.87
C SER A 862 24.00 52.80 -13.07
N PRO A 863 23.99 54.10 -12.74
CA PRO A 863 22.91 55.01 -13.12
C PRO A 863 22.71 55.14 -14.64
N ALA A 864 23.73 54.80 -15.42
CA ALA A 864 23.72 54.80 -16.88
C ALA A 864 23.47 53.41 -17.49
N LEU A 865 22.97 52.46 -16.70
CA LEU A 865 22.63 51.11 -17.17
C LEU A 865 21.47 51.16 -18.17
N ALA A 866 21.59 50.42 -19.28
CA ALA A 866 20.53 50.36 -20.28
C ALA A 866 19.25 49.70 -19.71
N PRO A 867 18.05 50.15 -20.11
CA PRO A 867 16.80 49.50 -19.74
C PRO A 867 16.76 48.02 -20.16
N PRO A 868 16.09 47.15 -19.40
CA PRO A 868 15.40 47.45 -18.14
C PRO A 868 16.38 47.63 -16.97
N VAL A 869 16.01 48.51 -16.03
CA VAL A 869 16.79 48.78 -14.81
C VAL A 869 16.37 47.84 -13.68
N PRO A 870 17.27 47.53 -12.73
CA PRO A 870 16.98 46.66 -11.60
C PRO A 870 15.76 47.11 -10.78
N PRO A 871 14.88 46.18 -10.35
CA PRO A 871 13.68 46.51 -9.60
C PRO A 871 14.01 47.02 -8.20
N VAL A 872 13.18 47.95 -7.71
CA VAL A 872 13.22 48.50 -6.35
C VAL A 872 11.83 48.40 -5.71
N HIS A 873 11.79 48.08 -4.41
CA HIS A 873 10.58 48.09 -3.60
C HIS A 873 10.55 49.37 -2.79
N VAL A 874 9.41 50.08 -2.80
CA VAL A 874 9.20 51.28 -1.99
C VAL A 874 8.45 50.88 -0.72
N THR A 875 9.06 51.09 0.43
CA THR A 875 8.42 50.78 1.72
C THR A 875 7.33 51.79 2.05
N SER A 876 6.52 51.48 3.07
CA SER A 876 5.52 52.41 3.63
C SER A 876 6.13 53.70 4.19
N SER A 877 7.44 53.74 4.44
CA SER A 877 8.20 54.94 4.83
C SER A 877 8.87 55.66 3.65
N GLU A 878 8.47 55.36 2.42
CA GLU A 878 9.02 55.90 1.15
C GLU A 878 10.50 55.57 0.90
N GLU A 879 11.05 54.56 1.59
CA GLU A 879 12.43 54.11 1.38
C GLU A 879 12.50 53.15 0.19
N GLN A 880 13.47 53.36 -0.71
CA GLN A 880 13.71 52.48 -1.86
C GLN A 880 14.71 51.38 -1.49
N ILE A 881 14.24 50.14 -1.49
CA ILE A 881 15.04 48.95 -1.19
C ILE A 881 15.27 48.14 -2.47
N PRO A 882 16.48 47.63 -2.73
CA PRO A 882 16.72 46.72 -3.86
C PRO A 882 15.78 45.51 -3.82
N ALA A 883 15.11 45.24 -4.93
CA ALA A 883 14.17 44.11 -5.08
C ALA A 883 14.66 43.10 -6.12
N CYS A 884 15.97 43.03 -6.34
CA CYS A 884 16.55 42.05 -7.25
C CYS A 884 16.42 40.65 -6.66
N VAL A 885 16.00 39.70 -7.48
CA VAL A 885 16.15 38.28 -7.19
C VAL A 885 17.64 37.98 -7.00
N THR A 886 17.97 37.25 -5.95
CA THR A 886 19.32 36.76 -5.67
C THR A 886 19.32 35.24 -5.60
N LEU A 887 20.41 34.60 -6.01
CA LEU A 887 20.49 33.16 -6.16
C LEU A 887 21.14 32.51 -4.94
N SER A 888 20.39 31.64 -4.26
CA SER A 888 20.91 30.79 -3.18
C SER A 888 21.80 29.67 -3.74
N ALA A 889 22.90 29.37 -3.03
CA ALA A 889 23.69 28.16 -3.29
C ALA A 889 23.03 26.87 -2.79
N GLY A 890 21.99 26.97 -1.94
CA GLY A 890 21.26 25.82 -1.40
C GLY A 890 20.49 26.15 -0.13
N LEU A 891 19.26 25.65 -0.04
CA LEU A 891 18.38 25.86 1.11
C LEU A 891 18.50 24.71 2.13
N PRO A 892 18.35 24.96 3.44
CA PRO A 892 18.21 26.27 4.09
C PRO A 892 19.55 26.95 4.42
N HIS A 893 20.68 26.24 4.31
CA HIS A 893 21.94 26.68 4.92
C HIS A 893 22.62 27.87 4.23
N PHE A 894 22.36 28.10 2.94
CA PHE A 894 22.93 29.19 2.13
C PHE A 894 21.82 30.09 1.59
N SER A 895 20.90 30.49 2.46
CA SER A 895 19.66 31.16 2.09
C SER A 895 19.62 32.65 2.42
N THR A 896 20.33 33.11 3.45
CA THR A 896 20.25 34.51 3.92
C THR A 896 21.62 35.09 4.28
N GLY A 897 21.65 36.41 4.43
CA GLY A 897 22.83 37.19 4.82
C GLY A 897 24.01 36.98 3.89
N TYR A 898 25.22 37.06 4.45
CA TYR A 898 26.45 36.86 3.67
C TYR A 898 26.52 35.45 3.06
N MET A 899 25.89 34.44 3.67
CA MET A 899 25.96 33.05 3.23
C MET A 899 25.12 32.73 1.98
N ARG A 900 24.32 33.65 1.44
CA ARG A 900 23.45 33.34 0.29
C ARG A 900 24.20 33.31 -1.04
N ASN A 901 24.88 34.41 -1.36
CA ASN A 901 25.40 34.66 -2.70
C ASN A 901 26.87 34.25 -2.81
N TRP A 902 27.10 33.11 -3.49
CA TRP A 902 28.43 32.59 -3.77
C TRP A 902 28.72 32.67 -5.28
N GLY A 903 29.75 33.42 -5.68
CA GLY A 903 30.06 33.67 -7.09
C GLY A 903 30.31 32.39 -7.88
N ARG A 904 31.01 31.42 -7.29
CA ARG A 904 31.19 30.10 -7.91
C ARG A 904 29.86 29.41 -8.18
N ASP A 905 29.07 29.16 -7.14
CA ASP A 905 27.79 28.44 -7.25
C ASP A 905 26.79 29.19 -8.14
N THR A 906 26.79 30.52 -8.06
CA THR A 906 26.00 31.40 -8.92
C THR A 906 26.32 31.15 -10.38
N PHE A 907 27.59 31.26 -10.79
CA PHE A 907 27.97 31.15 -12.20
C PHE A 907 28.10 29.71 -12.71
N ILE A 908 28.10 28.70 -11.84
CA ILE A 908 27.85 27.33 -12.28
C ILE A 908 26.36 27.14 -12.59
N SER A 909 25.48 27.67 -11.73
CA SER A 909 24.04 27.42 -11.79
C SER A 909 23.28 28.36 -12.73
N LEU A 910 23.79 29.56 -13.00
CA LEU A 910 23.09 30.64 -13.72
C LEU A 910 22.56 30.18 -15.09
N ARG A 911 23.35 29.41 -15.83
CA ARG A 911 22.92 28.90 -17.14
C ARG A 911 21.72 27.97 -17.01
N GLY A 912 21.79 27.00 -16.09
CA GLY A 912 20.72 26.02 -15.89
C GLY A 912 19.46 26.64 -15.30
N LEU A 913 19.62 27.47 -14.27
CA LEU A 913 18.49 28.01 -13.51
C LEU A 913 17.89 29.25 -14.14
N PHE A 914 18.65 30.13 -14.81
CA PHE A 914 18.12 31.39 -15.36
C PHE A 914 18.15 31.45 -16.88
N ILE A 915 19.24 31.07 -17.55
CA ILE A 915 19.30 31.20 -19.03
C ILE A 915 18.37 30.18 -19.69
N LEU A 916 18.50 28.89 -19.38
CA LEU A 916 17.67 27.85 -19.99
C LEU A 916 16.18 27.98 -19.64
N THR A 917 15.85 28.58 -18.50
CA THR A 917 14.46 28.80 -18.07
C THR A 917 13.87 30.12 -18.60
N GLY A 918 14.65 30.97 -19.27
CA GLY A 918 14.15 32.24 -19.84
C GLY A 918 14.23 33.46 -18.91
N ARG A 919 14.83 33.34 -17.71
CA ARG A 919 15.04 34.43 -16.74
C ARG A 919 16.24 35.31 -17.09
N TYR A 920 16.22 35.84 -18.31
CA TYR A 920 17.37 36.54 -18.90
C TYR A 920 17.68 37.86 -18.18
N GLN A 921 16.67 38.54 -17.65
CA GLN A 921 16.86 39.81 -16.96
C GLN A 921 17.59 39.61 -15.63
N GLU A 922 17.19 38.61 -14.84
CA GLU A 922 17.87 38.28 -13.59
C GLU A 922 19.29 37.78 -13.84
N ALA A 923 19.51 36.98 -14.90
CA ALA A 923 20.85 36.56 -15.30
C ALA A 923 21.77 37.74 -15.61
N ARG A 924 21.27 38.74 -16.35
CA ARG A 924 22.01 39.98 -16.65
C ARG A 924 22.40 40.74 -15.38
N TYR A 925 21.48 40.88 -14.43
CA TYR A 925 21.78 41.57 -13.17
C TYR A 925 22.84 40.87 -12.33
N HIS A 926 22.86 39.54 -12.29
CA HIS A 926 23.93 38.81 -11.61
C HIS A 926 25.28 39.03 -12.29
N ILE A 927 25.33 38.92 -13.62
CA ILE A 927 26.57 39.16 -14.38
C ILE A 927 27.14 40.55 -14.08
N LEU A 928 26.30 41.60 -14.19
CA LEU A 928 26.73 42.99 -14.01
C LEU A 928 27.03 43.35 -12.55
N GLY A 929 26.25 42.83 -11.60
CA GLY A 929 26.47 43.06 -10.17
C GLY A 929 27.83 42.53 -9.72
N TYR A 930 28.17 41.30 -10.10
CA TYR A 930 29.48 40.72 -9.82
C TYR A 930 30.60 41.41 -10.61
N ALA A 931 30.34 41.90 -11.83
CA ALA A 931 31.30 42.68 -12.62
C ALA A 931 31.74 43.95 -11.88
N GLY A 932 30.82 44.64 -11.21
CA GLY A 932 31.12 45.84 -10.42
C GLY A 932 32.05 45.57 -9.22
N CYS A 933 32.12 44.30 -8.79
CA CYS A 933 32.97 43.84 -7.72
C CYS A 933 34.35 43.37 -8.18
N LEU A 934 34.63 43.27 -9.50
CA LEU A 934 35.90 42.71 -9.99
C LEU A 934 37.09 43.36 -9.28
N ARG A 935 37.99 42.52 -8.76
CA ARG A 935 39.20 42.95 -8.05
C ARG A 935 40.26 41.86 -8.15
N HIS A 936 41.53 42.25 -8.25
CA HIS A 936 42.65 41.34 -8.46
C HIS A 936 42.52 40.52 -9.75
N GLY A 937 41.77 41.01 -10.74
CA GLY A 937 41.38 40.24 -11.92
C GLY A 937 40.42 39.07 -11.62
N LEU A 938 39.84 39.02 -10.42
CA LEU A 938 38.97 37.94 -9.94
C LEU A 938 37.56 38.44 -9.63
N ILE A 939 36.60 37.52 -9.73
CA ILE A 939 35.24 37.67 -9.22
C ILE A 939 35.20 37.09 -7.80
N PRO A 940 34.51 37.73 -6.84
CA PRO A 940 34.51 37.24 -5.46
C PRO A 940 33.78 35.90 -5.30
N ASN A 941 34.22 35.09 -4.33
CA ASN A 941 33.49 33.89 -3.94
C ASN A 941 32.31 34.30 -3.07
N LEU A 942 32.57 34.97 -1.95
CA LEU A 942 31.53 35.52 -1.09
C LEU A 942 31.18 36.92 -1.57
N LEU A 943 29.92 37.19 -1.93
CA LEU A 943 29.52 38.49 -2.47
C LEU A 943 29.29 39.56 -1.39
N ASP A 944 28.50 39.27 -0.35
CA ASP A 944 28.13 40.20 0.74
C ASP A 944 27.82 41.64 0.26
N GLY A 945 26.87 41.77 -0.68
CA GLY A 945 26.44 43.05 -1.26
C GLY A 945 27.50 43.81 -2.06
N GLY A 946 28.66 43.21 -2.33
CA GLY A 946 29.75 43.76 -3.14
C GLY A 946 30.80 44.59 -2.37
N ARG A 947 30.50 45.05 -1.15
CA ARG A 947 31.42 45.91 -0.37
C ARG A 947 32.32 45.14 0.58
N LYS A 948 31.86 44.00 1.08
CA LYS A 948 32.59 43.11 2.00
C LYS A 948 32.94 41.76 1.36
N SER A 949 33.00 41.74 0.03
CA SER A 949 33.24 40.52 -0.73
C SER A 949 34.63 39.93 -0.48
N ARG A 950 34.72 38.59 -0.50
CA ARG A 950 35.98 37.85 -0.31
C ARG A 950 36.45 37.22 -1.62
N PHE A 951 37.73 37.42 -1.92
CA PHE A 951 38.38 37.01 -3.18
C PHE A 951 39.35 35.87 -2.93
N ASN A 952 38.84 34.78 -2.33
CA ASN A 952 39.60 33.57 -2.03
C ASN A 952 39.39 32.46 -3.09
N CYS A 953 38.61 32.73 -4.14
CA CYS A 953 38.40 31.80 -5.25
C CYS A 953 39.11 32.29 -6.52
N ARG A 954 39.68 31.35 -7.28
CA ARG A 954 40.30 31.60 -8.60
C ARG A 954 39.43 31.12 -9.75
N ASP A 955 38.40 30.32 -9.46
CA ASP A 955 37.50 29.70 -10.45
C ASP A 955 36.29 30.57 -10.81
N ALA A 956 35.74 31.35 -9.88
CA ALA A 956 34.52 32.13 -10.11
C ALA A 956 34.62 33.08 -11.32
N VAL A 957 35.78 33.70 -11.59
CA VAL A 957 35.96 34.58 -12.76
C VAL A 957 35.80 33.82 -14.09
N TRP A 958 36.25 32.57 -14.15
CA TRP A 958 36.17 31.77 -15.37
C TRP A 958 34.76 31.22 -15.59
N TRP A 959 34.05 30.85 -14.52
CA TRP A 959 32.63 30.53 -14.58
C TRP A 959 31.79 31.76 -14.96
N TRP A 960 32.13 32.94 -14.45
CA TRP A 960 31.49 34.20 -14.83
C TRP A 960 31.66 34.50 -16.34
N LEU A 961 32.88 34.38 -16.87
CA LEU A 961 33.12 34.53 -18.31
C LEU A 961 32.35 33.49 -19.14
N TYR A 962 32.29 32.24 -18.68
CA TYR A 962 31.50 31.19 -19.32
C TYR A 962 30.00 31.51 -19.34
N CYS A 963 29.47 32.06 -18.26
CA CYS A 963 28.08 32.52 -18.19
C CYS A 963 27.81 33.70 -19.12
N ILE A 964 28.74 34.66 -19.23
CA ILE A 964 28.61 35.76 -20.20
C ILE A 964 28.59 35.22 -21.62
N GLN A 965 29.51 34.29 -21.95
CA GLN A 965 29.48 33.62 -23.24
C GLN A 965 28.12 32.96 -23.49
N SER A 966 27.66 32.15 -22.54
CA SER A 966 26.37 31.45 -22.66
C SER A 966 25.21 32.44 -22.80
N TYR A 967 25.25 33.58 -22.11
CA TYR A 967 24.27 34.65 -22.22
C TYR A 967 24.27 35.25 -23.63
N VAL A 968 25.44 35.59 -24.16
CA VAL A 968 25.57 36.18 -25.50
C VAL A 968 25.17 35.21 -26.61
N GLU A 969 25.40 33.91 -26.42
CA GLU A 969 25.07 32.86 -27.39
C GLU A 969 23.59 32.43 -27.35
N GLU A 970 22.98 32.36 -26.17
CA GLU A 970 21.64 31.76 -25.98
C GLU A 970 20.51 32.78 -25.78
N VAL A 971 20.81 34.00 -25.35
CA VAL A 971 19.79 35.04 -25.10
C VAL A 971 19.55 35.86 -26.37
N PRO A 972 18.29 36.13 -26.75
CA PRO A 972 17.97 37.06 -27.84
C PRO A 972 18.64 38.42 -27.63
N GLU A 973 19.35 38.92 -28.64
CA GLU A 973 20.14 40.17 -28.57
C GLU A 973 21.19 40.20 -27.44
N GLY A 974 21.62 39.03 -26.95
CA GLY A 974 22.47 38.90 -25.77
C GLY A 974 23.80 39.65 -25.85
N SER A 975 24.35 39.91 -27.04
CA SER A 975 25.58 40.71 -27.19
C SER A 975 25.48 42.15 -26.72
N ALA A 976 24.28 42.70 -26.57
CA ALA A 976 24.08 44.05 -26.05
C ALA A 976 24.66 44.21 -24.62
N ILE A 977 24.69 43.13 -23.83
CA ILE A 977 25.24 43.14 -22.46
C ILE A 977 26.70 43.59 -22.40
N LEU A 978 27.47 43.40 -23.48
CA LEU A 978 28.89 43.79 -23.54
C LEU A 978 29.08 45.32 -23.47
N GLN A 979 28.06 46.09 -23.86
CA GLN A 979 28.06 47.55 -23.82
C GLN A 979 27.44 48.13 -22.55
N ASP A 980 26.82 47.30 -21.70
CA ASP A 980 26.22 47.75 -20.45
C ASP A 980 27.27 48.38 -19.53
N LYS A 981 26.89 49.50 -18.92
CA LYS A 981 27.75 50.22 -17.99
C LYS A 981 27.79 49.50 -16.66
N VAL A 982 29.01 49.14 -16.25
CA VAL A 982 29.31 48.58 -14.95
C VAL A 982 29.96 49.65 -14.08
N SER A 983 29.32 50.02 -12.97
CA SER A 983 29.96 50.87 -11.96
C SER A 983 30.97 50.06 -11.15
N ARG A 984 32.23 50.47 -11.21
CA ARG A 984 33.31 49.86 -10.43
C ARG A 984 33.23 50.30 -8.98
N ILE A 985 32.89 49.37 -8.09
CA ILE A 985 32.90 49.59 -6.64
C ILE A 985 34.34 49.85 -6.21
N PHE A 986 35.29 49.08 -6.73
CA PHE A 986 36.72 49.24 -6.50
C PHE A 986 37.41 49.52 -7.84
N PRO A 987 37.65 50.79 -8.22
CA PRO A 987 38.31 51.14 -9.48
C PRO A 987 39.75 50.62 -9.62
N GLN A 988 40.44 50.43 -8.50
CA GLN A 988 41.73 49.73 -8.42
C GLN A 988 41.73 48.75 -7.25
N ASP A 989 42.62 47.77 -7.27
CA ASP A 989 42.70 46.70 -6.26
C ASP A 989 42.78 47.20 -4.81
N ASP A 990 43.52 48.27 -4.56
CA ASP A 990 43.72 48.84 -3.22
C ASP A 990 42.80 50.05 -2.93
N SER A 991 41.87 50.38 -3.84
CA SER A 991 40.99 51.54 -3.69
C SER A 991 39.93 51.37 -2.59
N PRO A 992 39.45 52.47 -1.96
CA PRO A 992 38.24 52.44 -1.16
C PRO A 992 36.99 52.31 -2.06
N PRO A 993 35.87 51.78 -1.53
CA PRO A 993 34.66 51.58 -2.32
C PRO A 993 34.05 52.92 -2.76
N GLN A 994 33.75 53.06 -4.05
CA GLN A 994 33.17 54.28 -4.64
C GLN A 994 31.64 54.17 -4.79
N PRO A 995 30.90 55.31 -4.82
CA PRO A 995 29.48 55.30 -5.13
C PRO A 995 29.23 55.01 -6.63
N PRO A 996 28.05 54.47 -6.99
CA PRO A 996 27.69 54.20 -8.39
C PRO A 996 27.79 55.44 -9.28
N GLY A 997 28.21 55.25 -10.53
CA GLY A 997 28.42 56.34 -11.51
C GLY A 997 29.76 57.07 -11.40
N THR A 998 30.59 56.79 -10.39
CA THR A 998 31.91 57.45 -10.24
C THR A 998 32.91 56.97 -11.29
N VAL A 999 32.97 55.65 -11.51
CA VAL A 999 33.82 55.01 -12.52
C VAL A 999 32.98 53.95 -13.22
N ASP A 1000 32.48 54.31 -14.39
CA ASP A 1000 31.66 53.44 -15.23
C ASP A 1000 32.43 53.03 -16.48
N GLN A 1001 32.45 51.73 -16.76
CA GLN A 1001 33.02 51.19 -17.99
C GLN A 1001 32.10 50.13 -18.60
N PRO A 1002 32.07 49.97 -19.93
CA PRO A 1002 31.41 48.83 -20.58
C PRO A 1002 31.84 47.49 -19.96
N LEU A 1003 30.92 46.52 -19.89
CA LEU A 1003 31.24 45.15 -19.47
C LEU A 1003 32.41 44.55 -20.27
N ALA A 1004 32.51 44.86 -21.57
CA ALA A 1004 33.64 44.43 -22.41
C ALA A 1004 35.01 44.87 -21.85
N ASP A 1005 35.08 46.07 -21.26
CA ASP A 1005 36.32 46.60 -20.67
C ASP A 1005 36.61 45.94 -19.33
N VAL A 1006 35.57 45.58 -18.55
CA VAL A 1006 35.73 44.78 -17.31
C VAL A 1006 36.27 43.39 -17.62
N ILE A 1007 35.78 42.75 -18.68
CA ILE A 1007 36.29 41.45 -19.16
C ILE A 1007 37.77 41.58 -19.55
N GLN A 1008 38.11 42.61 -20.31
CA GLN A 1008 39.48 42.87 -20.75
C GLN A 1008 40.41 43.12 -19.56
N GLU A 1009 39.97 43.85 -18.55
CA GLU A 1009 40.71 44.09 -17.31
C GLU A 1009 41.05 42.77 -16.61
N ALA A 1010 40.07 41.88 -16.42
CA ALA A 1010 40.28 40.57 -15.80
C ALA A 1010 41.35 39.76 -16.55
N LEU A 1011 41.24 39.67 -17.88
CA LEU A 1011 42.20 38.96 -18.71
C LEU A 1011 43.60 39.58 -18.68
N SER A 1012 43.68 40.91 -18.70
CA SER A 1012 44.95 41.65 -18.66
C SER A 1012 45.68 41.43 -17.34
N VAL A 1013 44.97 41.43 -16.20
CA VAL A 1013 45.56 41.13 -14.89
C VAL A 1013 46.07 39.69 -14.82
N HIS A 1014 45.29 38.72 -15.32
CA HIS A 1014 45.72 37.32 -15.37
C HIS A 1014 46.95 37.12 -16.27
N PHE A 1015 47.03 37.81 -17.41
CA PHE A 1015 48.17 37.71 -18.32
C PHE A 1015 49.43 38.41 -17.77
N GLN A 1016 49.27 39.57 -17.14
CA GLN A 1016 50.36 40.27 -16.46
C GLN A 1016 50.93 39.42 -15.29
N GLY A 1017 50.03 38.76 -14.57
CA GLY A 1017 50.29 38.04 -13.32
C GLY A 1017 50.27 38.98 -12.11
N LEU A 1018 49.67 38.50 -11.01
CA LEU A 1018 49.48 39.28 -9.79
C LEU A 1018 49.77 38.43 -8.56
N CYS A 1019 50.55 38.98 -7.63
CA CYS A 1019 50.68 38.48 -6.27
C CYS A 1019 50.02 39.49 -5.33
N PHE A 1020 49.04 39.06 -4.55
CA PHE A 1020 48.31 39.93 -3.64
C PHE A 1020 48.06 39.23 -2.31
N ARG A 1021 47.81 40.02 -1.26
CA ARG A 1021 47.33 39.52 0.03
C ARG A 1021 45.86 39.84 0.16
N GLU A 1022 45.05 38.87 0.62
CA GLU A 1022 43.61 39.10 0.84
C GLU A 1022 43.38 40.33 1.74
N ARG A 1023 42.50 41.22 1.30
CA ARG A 1023 42.10 42.41 2.07
C ARG A 1023 41.50 41.96 3.41
N ASN A 1024 41.92 42.58 4.50
CA ASN A 1024 41.54 42.23 5.88
C ASN A 1024 42.00 40.82 6.33
N ALA A 1025 43.09 40.29 5.75
CA ALA A 1025 43.66 39.00 6.12
C ALA A 1025 43.85 38.85 7.64
N GLY A 1026 43.34 37.74 8.17
CA GLY A 1026 43.34 37.43 9.59
C GLY A 1026 42.07 36.69 10.02
N ARG A 1027 41.90 36.54 11.33
CA ARG A 1027 40.76 35.80 11.92
C ARG A 1027 39.40 36.41 11.64
N GLU A 1028 39.35 37.68 11.23
CA GLU A 1028 38.12 38.40 10.90
C GLU A 1028 37.46 37.86 9.62
N ILE A 1029 38.25 37.37 8.65
CA ILE A 1029 37.73 36.83 7.39
C ILE A 1029 37.86 35.31 7.27
N ASP A 1030 38.73 34.69 8.08
CA ASP A 1030 38.88 33.22 8.13
C ASP A 1030 39.41 32.75 9.50
N ALA A 1031 38.62 31.94 10.20
CA ALA A 1031 38.94 31.47 11.55
C ALA A 1031 40.03 30.38 11.60
N HIS A 1032 40.35 29.74 10.45
CA HIS A 1032 41.18 28.54 10.41
C HIS A 1032 42.42 28.68 9.53
N MET A 1033 42.35 29.46 8.44
CA MET A 1033 43.44 29.65 7.51
C MET A 1033 44.72 30.17 8.21
N THR A 1034 45.86 29.64 7.80
CA THR A 1034 47.17 30.13 8.28
C THR A 1034 47.56 31.44 7.59
N ASP A 1035 48.47 32.21 8.20
CA ASP A 1035 48.90 33.51 7.66
C ASP A 1035 49.38 33.45 6.19
N ARG A 1036 50.03 32.34 5.81
CA ARG A 1036 50.49 32.09 4.44
C ARG A 1036 49.36 31.87 3.44
N GLY A 1037 48.22 31.32 3.89
CA GLY A 1037 47.07 31.03 3.03
C GLY A 1037 46.46 32.29 2.41
N PHE A 1038 46.54 33.43 3.09
CA PHE A 1038 46.01 34.72 2.62
C PHE A 1038 46.82 35.35 1.48
N ASN A 1039 48.02 34.85 1.19
CA ASN A 1039 48.87 35.38 0.12
C ASN A 1039 48.60 34.61 -1.17
N ASN A 1040 47.95 35.23 -2.14
CA ASN A 1040 47.57 34.59 -3.38
C ASN A 1040 48.47 35.01 -4.55
N GLN A 1041 48.62 34.10 -5.49
CA GLN A 1041 49.26 34.34 -6.79
C GLN A 1041 48.31 33.87 -7.87
N ILE A 1042 48.19 34.66 -8.94
CA ILE A 1042 47.52 34.28 -10.18
C ILE A 1042 48.39 34.69 -11.36
N GLY A 1043 48.30 33.97 -12.48
CA GLY A 1043 49.03 34.32 -13.68
C GLY A 1043 48.82 33.34 -14.81
N VAL A 1044 49.57 33.55 -15.90
CA VAL A 1044 49.71 32.60 -17.01
C VAL A 1044 51.17 32.15 -17.08
N HIS A 1045 51.40 30.84 -17.26
CA HIS A 1045 52.75 30.31 -17.41
C HIS A 1045 53.39 30.90 -18.69
N PRO A 1046 54.53 31.62 -18.58
CA PRO A 1046 55.23 32.13 -19.75
C PRO A 1046 55.79 30.97 -20.56
N ASP A 1047 55.80 31.12 -21.88
CA ASP A 1047 56.34 30.15 -22.81
C ASP A 1047 57.86 30.00 -22.59
N THR A 1048 58.33 28.84 -22.11
CA THR A 1048 59.77 28.51 -21.99
C THR A 1048 60.25 27.70 -23.19
N GLY A 1049 60.02 28.23 -24.40
CA GLY A 1049 60.64 27.75 -25.63
C GLY A 1049 62.00 28.40 -25.90
N SER A 1050 63.07 27.89 -25.28
CA SER A 1050 64.50 28.12 -25.56
C SER A 1050 65.10 29.52 -25.33
N ALA A 1051 65.80 29.71 -24.19
CA ALA A 1051 67.22 30.08 -24.10
C ALA A 1051 67.60 30.61 -22.69
N HIS A 1052 68.50 29.88 -22.02
CA HIS A 1052 69.48 30.34 -21.02
C HIS A 1052 69.23 31.70 -20.34
N PHE A 1053 68.59 31.70 -19.16
CA PHE A 1053 68.84 32.71 -18.14
C PHE A 1053 69.01 32.05 -16.78
N ASN A 1054 70.16 32.31 -16.15
CA ASN A 1054 70.54 31.84 -14.83
C ASN A 1054 69.51 32.28 -13.79
N VAL A 1055 68.74 31.32 -13.28
CA VAL A 1055 67.94 31.49 -12.07
C VAL A 1055 68.90 31.48 -10.89
N ILE A 1056 69.12 32.65 -10.30
CA ILE A 1056 69.62 32.72 -8.92
C ILE A 1056 68.51 32.15 -8.04
N VAL A 1057 68.89 31.07 -7.36
CA VAL A 1057 68.11 30.29 -6.40
C VAL A 1057 67.65 31.18 -5.24
N CYS A 1058 66.33 31.25 -5.02
CA CYS A 1058 65.76 31.24 -3.68
C CYS A 1058 64.97 29.94 -3.53
N ALA A 1059 65.35 29.17 -2.52
CA ALA A 1059 65.24 27.73 -2.47
C ALA A 1059 63.81 27.18 -2.24
N ASN A 1060 63.65 25.94 -2.74
CA ASN A 1060 62.66 24.92 -2.39
C ASN A 1060 61.26 25.02 -3.02
N TYR A 1061 61.16 24.75 -4.33
CA TYR A 1061 60.07 23.94 -4.90
C TYR A 1061 60.51 23.39 -6.26
N VAL A 1062 60.55 22.07 -6.40
CA VAL A 1062 60.71 21.37 -7.69
C VAL A 1062 59.30 21.04 -8.18
N SER A 1063 58.85 21.60 -9.31
CA SER A 1063 57.66 21.11 -10.01
C SER A 1063 57.95 20.91 -11.50
N HIS A 1064 57.36 19.84 -12.02
CA HIS A 1064 57.59 19.25 -13.33
C HIS A 1064 56.90 20.07 -14.44
N ALA A 1065 57.55 20.10 -15.62
CA ALA A 1065 57.02 20.43 -16.95
C ALA A 1065 55.83 21.41 -17.01
N GLY A 1066 56.12 22.71 -17.08
CA GLY A 1066 55.11 23.73 -17.39
C GLY A 1066 54.68 23.65 -18.86
N PHE A 1067 53.38 23.45 -19.11
CA PHE A 1067 52.78 23.68 -20.42
C PHE A 1067 52.57 25.19 -20.59
N ALA A 1068 53.16 25.79 -21.62
CA ALA A 1068 53.10 27.21 -21.91
C ALA A 1068 51.66 27.70 -22.10
N GLY A 1069 51.34 28.89 -21.59
CA GLY A 1069 50.05 29.56 -21.84
C GLY A 1069 48.89 29.13 -20.94
N PHE A 1070 49.09 28.24 -19.96
CA PHE A 1070 48.05 27.86 -19.00
C PHE A 1070 47.93 28.84 -17.83
N VAL A 1071 46.69 29.14 -17.44
CA VAL A 1071 46.39 29.92 -16.23
C VAL A 1071 46.72 29.10 -14.99
N PHE A 1072 47.44 29.72 -14.06
CA PHE A 1072 47.83 29.11 -12.79
C PHE A 1072 47.53 30.03 -11.62
N GLY A 1073 47.50 29.46 -10.41
CA GLY A 1073 47.50 30.27 -9.21
C GLY A 1073 47.32 29.48 -7.92
N GLY A 1074 47.26 30.21 -6.82
CA GLY A 1074 47.12 29.69 -5.47
C GLY A 1074 48.43 29.19 -4.85
N ASN A 1075 48.32 28.49 -3.73
CA ASN A 1075 49.43 27.88 -3.00
C ASN A 1075 48.94 26.70 -2.16
N THR A 1076 49.86 25.90 -1.60
CA THR A 1076 49.54 24.71 -0.80
C THR A 1076 48.78 24.96 0.51
N TYR A 1077 48.64 26.22 0.94
CA TYR A 1077 47.96 26.64 2.16
C TYR A 1077 46.60 27.30 1.90
N ASN A 1078 46.12 27.29 0.64
CA ASN A 1078 44.85 27.89 0.26
C ASN A 1078 43.91 26.91 -0.47
N CYS A 1079 42.68 27.39 -0.69
CA CYS A 1079 41.56 26.62 -1.22
C CYS A 1079 40.90 27.36 -2.40
N GLY A 1080 41.68 27.74 -3.41
CA GLY A 1080 41.22 28.62 -4.50
C GLY A 1080 40.25 28.01 -5.52
N THR A 1081 39.82 26.77 -5.38
CA THR A 1081 38.91 26.06 -6.31
C THR A 1081 37.74 25.46 -5.55
N TRP A 1082 36.67 25.05 -6.24
CA TRP A 1082 35.46 24.47 -5.64
C TRP A 1082 35.66 23.36 -4.60
N MET A 1083 36.74 22.59 -4.70
CA MET A 1083 37.19 21.70 -3.62
C MET A 1083 37.89 22.51 -2.51
N ASP A 1084 37.13 23.33 -1.78
CA ASP A 1084 37.68 24.41 -0.94
C ASP A 1084 37.74 24.10 0.57
N LYS A 1085 37.73 22.83 0.96
CA LYS A 1085 37.68 22.47 2.38
C LYS A 1085 38.97 22.85 3.14
N MET A 1086 38.90 23.94 3.89
CA MET A 1086 39.91 24.33 4.88
C MET A 1086 39.75 23.49 6.15
N GLY A 1087 40.81 22.78 6.56
CA GLY A 1087 40.79 21.97 7.77
C GLY A 1087 40.59 22.81 9.03
N SER A 1088 39.68 22.39 9.91
CA SER A 1088 39.34 23.09 11.16
C SER A 1088 39.60 22.29 12.43
N SER A 1089 39.83 20.97 12.34
CA SER A 1089 40.00 20.09 13.50
C SER A 1089 41.39 20.21 14.12
N GLU A 1090 41.44 20.73 15.34
CA GLU A 1090 42.67 20.74 16.16
C GLU A 1090 43.04 19.34 16.62
N LYS A 1091 42.06 18.54 17.06
CA LYS A 1091 42.28 17.17 17.56
C LYS A 1091 42.91 16.26 16.51
N ALA A 1092 42.55 16.46 15.24
CA ALA A 1092 43.13 15.71 14.13
C ALA A 1092 44.46 16.31 13.62
N GLY A 1093 44.92 17.45 14.15
CA GLY A 1093 46.12 18.13 13.68
C GLY A 1093 45.99 18.72 12.26
N LEU A 1094 44.77 19.00 11.82
CA LEU A 1094 44.44 19.48 10.46
C LEU A 1094 44.01 20.95 10.40
N ARG A 1095 43.89 21.66 11.54
CA ARG A 1095 43.52 23.08 11.55
C ARG A 1095 44.47 23.90 10.67
N GLY A 1096 43.90 24.66 9.73
CA GLY A 1096 44.62 25.51 8.79
C GLY A 1096 45.34 24.78 7.66
N LYS A 1097 45.13 23.47 7.52
CA LYS A 1097 45.64 22.66 6.40
C LYS A 1097 44.49 22.39 5.42
N PRO A 1098 44.55 22.90 4.18
CA PRO A 1098 43.61 22.53 3.12
C PRO A 1098 43.58 21.01 2.91
N ALA A 1099 42.39 20.43 2.75
CA ALA A 1099 42.28 19.01 2.39
C ALA A 1099 42.68 18.77 0.93
N THR A 1100 42.35 19.73 0.07
CA THR A 1100 42.49 19.66 -1.40
C THR A 1100 43.04 20.99 -1.95
N PRO A 1101 44.28 21.40 -1.59
CA PRO A 1101 44.90 22.52 -2.28
C PRO A 1101 45.11 22.11 -3.75
N ARG A 1102 44.57 22.92 -4.66
CA ARG A 1102 44.66 22.70 -6.12
C ARG A 1102 45.37 23.88 -6.77
N ASP A 1103 46.52 24.23 -6.21
CA ASP A 1103 47.40 25.26 -6.72
C ASP A 1103 48.06 24.85 -8.04
N GLY A 1104 48.49 25.85 -8.81
CA GLY A 1104 48.92 25.67 -10.19
C GLY A 1104 47.75 25.72 -11.19
N SER A 1105 47.85 24.94 -12.27
CA SER A 1105 46.94 24.96 -13.42
C SER A 1105 45.83 23.92 -13.28
N ALA A 1106 44.74 24.27 -12.60
CA ALA A 1106 43.57 23.39 -12.45
C ALA A 1106 42.82 23.21 -13.78
N VAL A 1107 42.36 21.97 -14.04
CA VAL A 1107 41.79 21.54 -15.34
C VAL A 1107 40.63 22.41 -15.79
N GLU A 1108 39.67 22.67 -14.91
CA GLU A 1108 38.49 23.49 -15.21
C GLU A 1108 38.87 24.94 -15.55
N LEU A 1109 39.90 25.50 -14.91
CA LEU A 1109 40.33 26.87 -15.20
C LEU A 1109 40.93 26.97 -16.59
N VAL A 1110 41.77 25.99 -16.96
CA VAL A 1110 42.38 25.92 -18.29
C VAL A 1110 41.31 25.72 -19.36
N GLY A 1111 40.36 24.81 -19.12
CA GLY A 1111 39.24 24.54 -20.04
C GLY A 1111 38.34 25.75 -20.25
N LEU A 1112 37.91 26.41 -19.17
CA LEU A 1112 37.07 27.61 -19.22
C LEU A 1112 37.84 28.78 -19.86
N CYS A 1113 39.10 28.99 -19.49
CA CYS A 1113 39.95 30.01 -20.11
C CYS A 1113 40.08 29.81 -21.63
N LYS A 1114 40.37 28.59 -22.08
CA LYS A 1114 40.47 28.26 -23.50
C LYS A 1114 39.15 28.56 -24.23
N ARG A 1115 38.02 28.22 -23.61
CA ARG A 1115 36.69 28.46 -24.19
C ARG A 1115 36.41 29.97 -24.28
N SER A 1116 36.62 30.72 -23.22
CA SER A 1116 36.41 32.18 -23.17
C SER A 1116 37.30 32.92 -24.19
N LEU A 1117 38.59 32.58 -24.28
CA LEU A 1117 39.50 33.22 -25.23
C LEU A 1117 39.11 32.93 -26.69
N LYS A 1118 38.69 31.69 -27.00
CA LYS A 1118 38.22 31.34 -28.35
C LYS A 1118 36.97 32.15 -28.72
N TRP A 1119 36.04 32.28 -27.79
CA TRP A 1119 34.81 33.04 -27.97
C TRP A 1119 35.09 34.54 -28.17
N LEU A 1120 35.91 35.15 -27.31
CA LEU A 1120 36.26 36.57 -27.44
C LEU A 1120 37.04 36.89 -28.72
N ALA A 1121 37.95 36.02 -29.14
CA ALA A 1121 38.65 36.18 -30.42
C ALA A 1121 37.67 36.18 -31.60
N THR A 1122 36.69 35.28 -31.59
CA THR A 1122 35.62 35.24 -32.60
C THR A 1122 34.80 36.53 -32.59
N LEU A 1123 34.38 37.01 -31.42
CA LEU A 1123 33.64 38.28 -31.32
C LEU A 1123 34.45 39.50 -31.76
N HIS A 1124 35.78 39.49 -31.55
CA HIS A 1124 36.65 40.56 -32.03
C HIS A 1124 36.75 40.56 -33.57
N GLU A 1125 36.94 39.38 -34.18
CA GLU A 1125 36.92 39.21 -35.63
C GLU A 1125 35.59 39.67 -36.26
N GLU A 1126 34.48 39.47 -35.55
CA GLU A 1126 33.14 39.95 -35.93
C GLU A 1126 32.90 41.45 -35.64
N GLY A 1127 33.85 42.17 -35.03
CA GLY A 1127 33.70 43.59 -34.66
C GLY A 1127 32.76 43.84 -33.48
N ARG A 1128 32.40 42.80 -32.72
CA ARG A 1128 31.45 42.83 -31.59
C ARG A 1128 32.14 42.92 -30.23
N PHE A 1129 33.46 42.73 -30.17
CA PHE A 1129 34.29 42.94 -28.99
C PHE A 1129 35.47 43.88 -29.31
N PRO A 1130 35.67 44.98 -28.56
CA PRO A 1130 36.59 46.05 -28.96
C PRO A 1130 38.08 45.71 -28.79
N HIS A 1131 38.44 44.70 -28.00
CA HIS A 1131 39.83 44.38 -27.67
C HIS A 1131 40.35 43.15 -28.43
N GLY A 1132 41.52 43.27 -29.07
CA GLY A 1132 42.13 42.19 -29.86
C GLY A 1132 43.35 41.51 -29.23
N SER A 1133 43.88 42.02 -28.12
CA SER A 1133 45.11 41.51 -27.49
C SER A 1133 45.21 41.86 -26.00
N VAL A 1134 46.05 41.12 -25.27
CA VAL A 1134 46.54 41.46 -23.93
C VAL A 1134 48.06 41.65 -23.97
N THR A 1135 48.59 42.57 -23.17
CA THR A 1135 50.04 42.90 -23.14
C THR A 1135 50.61 42.69 -21.75
N ARG A 1136 51.88 42.27 -21.66
CA ARG A 1136 52.58 42.06 -20.40
C ARG A 1136 53.79 42.98 -20.32
N GLY A 1137 53.73 44.00 -19.47
CA GLY A 1137 54.82 44.96 -19.29
C GLY A 1137 55.88 44.50 -18.27
N LYS A 1138 57.12 44.99 -18.42
CA LYS A 1138 58.19 44.86 -17.40
C LYS A 1138 57.95 45.86 -16.25
N ARG A 1139 58.54 45.61 -15.07
CA ARG A 1139 58.37 46.46 -13.85
C ARG A 1139 58.79 47.93 -14.05
N ASP A 1140 59.51 48.21 -15.12
CA ASP A 1140 60.18 49.44 -15.53
C ASP A 1140 59.41 50.22 -16.61
N GLY A 1141 58.22 49.74 -17.03
CA GLY A 1141 57.28 50.49 -17.86
C GLY A 1141 57.47 50.41 -19.38
N GLU A 1142 58.48 49.68 -19.87
CA GLU A 1142 58.52 49.27 -21.28
C GLU A 1142 57.64 48.03 -21.51
N ALA A 1143 56.85 48.09 -22.58
CA ALA A 1143 55.86 47.09 -22.98
C ALA A 1143 56.47 45.76 -23.43
#